data_AF-A0A944MZ65-F1
#
_entry.id   AF-A0A944MZ65-F1
#
_cell.length_a   1.000
_cell.length_b   1.000
_cell.length_c   1.000
_cell.angle_alpha   90.00
_cell.angle_beta   90.00
_cell.angle_gamma   90.00
#
_symmetry.space_group_name_H-M   'P 1'
#
loop_
_entity.id
_entity.type
_entity.pdbx_description
1 polymer ?
#
loop_
_entity_poly.entity_id
_entity_poly.type
_entity_poly.pdbx_seq_one_letter_code
_entity_poly.pdbx_strand_id
1 'polypeptide(L)'
;MATGSVPFQHGASRQVTDFSAQKTAWQGLRALGSLKITVVMFLAATFLLFVGTLAQDEKSLPEVKAEYFNCWVAQVPFSDFFPVTVFGESSLVGWFPFPGGATIGFILLVNLIAAKATRFHIASKGSRLLWGTVVSIVGGMLALLVIFTGHQADGLQGKPPLSYATVWQLMQVGSAVAAVGLAAVALTGNRRRLVRISLAIAAISAGGAAVGMLFGGESWRMNEPGLRIMWQLMQSSVASLVLLAGLIMVFGARGGNVLIHIAVGMLMFGQFAFGDRQIEERLNLVEGQSSNMVCRTDEMELACVQIAQAGEKSESVTAVSGRLLKARVGGEPLVLDDLPFDIKVLEYFPNASVTRVGPFAENIATSGLGEDWLAMQRPPEGGASSKSNVAAAYVQLVDRKSGNNLGIFLVPQFMNDRSQLFMEVDGDVCDTIDTDFGQWRLQLRFRRQYKPYKVKLNDVRRINYSASETPRDYSSFVTFTDDSTGAEQPGRIWMNNPVRYRGETFFQSNYSKVQLADGSISEMTGLQVVENAGWLIPYVACVLAFWGMLAHFGGTFVRFADRHEREVVNAEQDSEPAELTNTEKKANKKQMGRAGDGTSSSRKRYWLAPVIALSLVGMIAVPAARVKKLSSGESNWIGAGEIPVMHEGRVKPLDTVARNTLQLLSNRTSVKMPAAEKGLSGTVSATQWLLAVMADADWVGDAPVFRIDAREVLDLFDLTRRSGHRYTLNELLGGRESLQKQIAKAREVMPEKRTFFQKKCAEINRKMMVYDVIRFAYDTPAPPRIDATDEESRQAAIEQLRLTIQRSRLL
;
A
#
# COMPACT_ATOMS: atom_id res chain seq x y z
N MET A 1 -8.42 76.04 -47.50
CA MET A 1 -7.24 76.04 -48.39
C MET A 1 -6.27 75.00 -47.83
N ALA A 2 -5.74 74.01 -48.53
CA ALA A 2 -5.78 73.64 -49.94
C ALA A 2 -5.65 72.10 -50.06
N THR A 3 -6.42 71.53 -51.00
CA THR A 3 -6.13 70.40 -51.92
C THR A 3 -5.18 69.28 -51.47
N GLY A 4 -5.48 67.98 -51.50
CA GLY A 4 -6.44 67.24 -52.32
C GLY A 4 -5.73 65.97 -52.82
N SER A 5 -6.35 64.79 -52.64
CA SER A 5 -6.40 63.65 -53.58
C SER A 5 -6.63 62.33 -52.83
N VAL A 6 -7.83 61.77 -53.05
CA VAL A 6 -8.11 60.33 -52.99
C VAL A 6 -8.69 60.02 -54.38
N PRO A 7 -8.33 58.89 -55.01
CA PRO A 7 -9.31 57.81 -55.09
C PRO A 7 -8.73 56.39 -54.89
N PHE A 8 -9.52 55.57 -54.17
CA PHE A 8 -9.87 54.14 -54.33
C PHE A 8 -8.96 53.23 -55.21
N GLN A 9 -8.69 51.95 -54.90
CA GLN A 9 -9.68 50.90 -54.59
C GLN A 9 -9.00 49.57 -54.18
N HIS A 10 -9.66 48.87 -53.23
CA HIS A 10 -9.77 47.41 -53.03
C HIS A 10 -8.53 46.50 -52.91
N GLY A 11 -8.46 45.80 -51.77
CA GLY A 11 -7.81 44.49 -51.71
C GLY A 11 -7.07 44.08 -50.44
N ALA A 12 -7.47 44.50 -49.23
CA ALA A 12 -6.84 43.97 -48.01
C ALA A 12 -7.79 44.01 -46.80
N SER A 13 -8.58 42.96 -46.59
CA SER A 13 -9.29 42.79 -45.31
C SER A 13 -9.38 41.34 -44.80
N ARG A 14 -8.61 40.40 -45.36
CA ARG A 14 -8.63 39.00 -44.90
C ARG A 14 -7.36 38.47 -44.21
N GLN A 15 -6.26 39.24 -44.15
CA GLN A 15 -5.02 38.79 -43.52
C GLN A 15 -4.77 39.34 -42.10
N VAL A 16 -5.52 40.35 -41.64
CA VAL A 16 -5.25 41.01 -40.34
C VAL A 16 -5.97 40.32 -39.17
N THR A 17 -7.09 39.63 -39.41
CA THR A 17 -7.85 38.95 -38.35
C THR A 17 -7.21 37.63 -37.90
N ASP A 18 -6.62 36.84 -38.81
CA ASP A 18 -5.97 35.56 -38.48
C ASP A 18 -4.71 35.73 -37.63
N PHE A 19 -3.92 36.78 -37.88
CA PHE A 19 -2.72 37.09 -37.10
C PHE A 19 -3.05 37.47 -35.64
N SER A 20 -4.21 38.08 -35.41
CA SER A 20 -4.71 38.45 -34.08
C SER A 20 -5.18 37.23 -33.29
N ALA A 21 -5.98 36.36 -33.92
CA ALA A 21 -6.51 35.15 -33.29
C ALA A 21 -5.39 34.16 -32.93
N GLN A 22 -4.43 33.94 -33.83
CA GLN A 22 -3.30 33.04 -33.59
C GLN A 22 -2.39 33.54 -32.45
N LYS A 23 -2.13 34.85 -32.39
CA LYS A 23 -1.33 35.46 -31.32
C LYS A 23 -2.05 35.37 -29.96
N THR A 24 -3.35 35.59 -29.95
CA THR A 24 -4.19 35.47 -28.75
C THR A 24 -4.24 34.02 -28.26
N ALA A 25 -4.43 33.06 -29.16
CA ALA A 25 -4.40 31.62 -28.85
C ALA A 25 -3.03 31.19 -28.29
N TRP A 26 -1.93 31.67 -28.88
CA TRP A 26 -0.58 31.38 -28.39
C TRP A 26 -0.32 31.98 -27.00
N GLN A 27 -0.79 33.20 -26.73
CA GLN A 27 -0.72 33.82 -25.41
C GLN A 27 -1.56 33.05 -24.38
N GLY A 28 -2.75 32.59 -24.75
CA GLY A 28 -3.60 31.74 -23.93
C GLY A 28 -2.92 30.42 -23.58
N LEU A 29 -2.35 29.72 -24.56
CA LEU A 29 -1.59 28.48 -24.34
C LEU A 29 -0.39 28.70 -23.40
N ARG A 30 0.32 29.83 -23.55
CA ARG A 30 1.44 30.16 -22.67
C ARG A 30 0.99 30.44 -21.23
N ALA A 31 -0.16 31.08 -21.05
CA ALA A 31 -0.76 31.29 -19.74
C ALA A 31 -1.16 29.96 -19.09
N LEU A 32 -1.77 29.03 -19.85
CA LEU A 32 -2.11 27.69 -19.39
C LEU A 32 -0.89 26.89 -18.94
N GLY A 33 0.28 27.09 -19.57
CA GLY A 33 1.56 26.48 -19.18
C GLY A 33 2.30 27.16 -18.02
N SER A 34 1.61 27.94 -17.18
CA SER A 34 2.20 28.68 -16.06
C SER A 34 2.57 27.77 -14.87
N LEU A 35 3.71 28.04 -14.23
CA LEU A 35 4.12 27.34 -13.01
C LEU A 35 3.20 27.68 -11.82
N LYS A 36 2.59 28.87 -11.82
CA LYS A 36 1.64 29.29 -10.78
C LYS A 36 0.42 28.37 -10.75
N ILE A 37 -0.08 27.98 -11.92
CA ILE A 37 -1.20 27.02 -12.04
C ILE A 37 -0.78 25.69 -11.43
N THR A 38 0.41 25.20 -11.78
CA THR A 38 0.95 23.95 -11.22
C THR A 38 0.99 23.97 -9.69
N VAL A 39 1.54 25.04 -9.09
CA VAL A 39 1.65 25.17 -7.63
C VAL A 39 0.28 25.25 -6.96
N VAL A 40 -0.63 26.07 -7.49
CA VAL A 40 -1.99 26.21 -6.94
C VAL A 40 -2.75 24.88 -7.01
N MET A 41 -2.65 24.16 -8.13
CA MET A 41 -3.28 22.85 -8.30
C MET A 41 -2.66 21.77 -7.40
N PHE A 42 -1.36 21.79 -7.15
CA PHE A 42 -0.74 20.88 -6.17
C PHE A 42 -1.19 21.17 -4.73
N LEU A 43 -1.32 22.44 -4.36
CA LEU A 43 -1.88 22.81 -3.06
C LEU A 43 -3.33 22.37 -2.94
N ALA A 44 -4.13 22.57 -3.99
CA ALA A 44 -5.51 22.10 -4.04
C ALA A 44 -5.60 20.56 -3.95
N ALA A 45 -4.73 19.82 -4.66
CA ALA A 45 -4.65 18.37 -4.58
C ALA A 45 -4.28 17.89 -3.17
N THR A 46 -3.34 18.59 -2.51
CA THR A 46 -2.91 18.26 -1.14
C THR A 46 -4.04 18.49 -0.14
N PHE A 47 -4.76 19.61 -0.28
CA PHE A 47 -5.93 19.91 0.54
C PHE A 47 -7.03 18.87 0.34
N LEU A 48 -7.36 18.55 -0.90
CA LEU A 48 -8.37 17.54 -1.24
C LEU A 48 -7.98 16.15 -0.71
N LEU A 49 -6.70 15.78 -0.81
CA LEU A 49 -6.18 14.54 -0.23
C LEU A 49 -6.34 14.51 1.29
N PHE A 50 -6.04 15.63 1.96
CA PHE A 50 -6.22 15.76 3.40
C PHE A 50 -7.68 15.59 3.81
N VAL A 51 -8.61 16.34 3.20
CA VAL A 51 -10.05 16.25 3.47
C VAL A 51 -10.58 14.84 3.19
N GLY A 52 -10.25 14.27 2.03
CA GLY A 52 -10.67 12.91 1.68
C GLY A 52 -10.09 11.84 2.63
N THR A 53 -8.95 12.09 3.27
CA THR A 53 -8.42 11.19 4.31
C THR A 53 -9.21 11.30 5.61
N LEU A 54 -9.65 12.49 5.99
CA LEU A 54 -10.52 12.66 7.16
C LEU A 54 -11.90 12.05 6.93
N ALA A 55 -12.47 12.22 5.72
CA ALA A 55 -13.76 11.65 5.36
C ALA A 55 -13.80 10.11 5.41
N GLN A 56 -12.65 9.43 5.33
CA GLN A 56 -12.53 7.97 5.47
C GLN A 56 -12.85 7.45 6.89
N ASP A 57 -13.05 8.33 7.87
CA ASP A 57 -13.53 7.95 9.19
C ASP A 57 -14.94 7.34 9.13
N GLU A 58 -15.81 7.92 8.29
CA GLU A 58 -17.21 7.51 8.14
C GLU A 58 -17.52 6.92 6.76
N LYS A 59 -16.84 7.40 5.71
CA LYS A 59 -17.10 6.99 4.33
C LYS A 59 -16.15 5.88 3.91
N SER A 60 -16.66 4.95 3.11
CA SER A 60 -15.86 3.91 2.48
C SER A 60 -14.89 4.50 1.45
N LEU A 61 -13.83 3.75 1.11
CA LEU A 61 -12.87 4.18 0.10
C LEU A 61 -13.51 4.48 -1.28
N PRO A 62 -14.45 3.65 -1.80
CA PRO A 62 -15.17 3.96 -3.04
C PRO A 62 -15.98 5.26 -2.97
N GLU A 63 -16.67 5.52 -1.86
CA GLU A 63 -17.44 6.76 -1.67
C GLU A 63 -16.53 7.98 -1.67
N VAL A 64 -15.42 7.95 -0.94
CA VAL A 64 -14.45 9.04 -0.93
C VAL A 64 -13.85 9.27 -2.33
N LYS A 65 -13.53 8.19 -3.06
CA LYS A 65 -13.09 8.30 -4.46
C LYS A 65 -14.15 9.00 -5.32
N ALA A 66 -15.42 8.61 -5.21
CA ALA A 66 -16.50 9.19 -5.99
C ALA A 66 -16.75 10.67 -5.66
N GLU A 67 -16.82 11.02 -4.37
CA GLU A 67 -17.25 12.34 -3.91
C GLU A 67 -16.16 13.42 -3.95
N TYR A 68 -14.88 13.05 -3.83
CA TYR A 68 -13.77 14.00 -3.79
C TYR A 68 -12.84 13.89 -5.00
N PHE A 69 -12.47 12.67 -5.41
CA PHE A 69 -11.38 12.47 -6.37
C PHE A 69 -11.84 12.31 -7.84
N ASN A 70 -12.93 11.60 -8.07
CA ASN A 70 -13.47 11.33 -9.41
C ASN A 70 -14.51 12.37 -9.86
N CYS A 71 -14.89 13.29 -8.97
CA CYS A 71 -15.83 14.37 -9.27
C CYS A 71 -15.12 15.59 -9.88
N TRP A 72 -15.89 16.41 -10.59
CA TRP A 72 -15.44 17.72 -11.08
C TRP A 72 -15.49 18.78 -9.98
N VAL A 73 -16.52 18.75 -9.14
CA VAL A 73 -16.68 19.64 -7.98
C VAL A 73 -16.93 18.76 -6.76
N ALA A 74 -16.02 18.81 -5.79
CA ALA A 74 -16.18 18.16 -4.51
C ALA A 74 -17.06 19.05 -3.63
N GLN A 75 -18.14 18.49 -3.12
CA GLN A 75 -18.90 19.11 -2.03
C GLN A 75 -18.22 18.68 -0.74
N VAL A 76 -17.63 19.63 0.00
CA VAL A 76 -16.90 19.34 1.24
C VAL A 76 -17.77 19.74 2.44
N PRO A 77 -18.42 18.79 3.13
CA PRO A 77 -19.08 19.03 4.40
C PRO A 77 -18.15 19.62 5.46
N PHE A 78 -18.68 20.49 6.33
CA PHE A 78 -17.92 20.96 7.49
C PHE A 78 -17.68 19.87 8.54
N SER A 79 -18.54 18.86 8.59
CA SER A 79 -18.41 17.69 9.46
C SER A 79 -17.14 16.89 9.20
N ASP A 80 -16.64 16.84 7.95
CA ASP A 80 -15.43 16.08 7.59
C ASP A 80 -14.17 16.54 8.35
N PHE A 81 -14.14 17.79 8.81
CA PHE A 81 -13.00 18.31 9.59
C PHE A 81 -13.00 17.84 11.06
N PHE A 82 -14.07 17.16 11.49
CA PHE A 82 -14.26 16.67 12.85
C PHE A 82 -14.58 15.16 12.82
N PRO A 83 -13.58 14.29 12.59
CA PRO A 83 -13.78 12.84 12.61
C PRO A 83 -14.47 12.38 13.89
N VAL A 84 -15.54 11.59 13.74
CA VAL A 84 -16.36 11.07 14.84
C VAL A 84 -15.54 10.23 15.80
N THR A 85 -14.53 9.50 15.30
CA THR A 85 -13.63 8.72 16.16
C THR A 85 -12.81 9.57 17.14
N VAL A 86 -12.61 10.86 16.84
CA VAL A 86 -11.84 11.80 17.67
C VAL A 86 -12.76 12.73 18.46
N PHE A 87 -13.81 13.26 17.82
CA PHE A 87 -14.64 14.34 18.37
C PHE A 87 -16.07 13.92 18.75
N GLY A 88 -16.48 12.69 18.42
CA GLY A 88 -17.87 12.24 18.55
C GLY A 88 -18.77 12.76 17.43
N GLU A 89 -20.07 12.46 17.48
CA GLU A 89 -21.03 12.92 16.48
C GLU A 89 -21.05 14.45 16.41
N SER A 90 -20.76 15.00 15.24
CA SER A 90 -20.79 16.45 15.01
C SER A 90 -22.16 16.88 14.50
N SER A 91 -22.70 17.97 15.04
CA SER A 91 -23.95 18.60 14.57
C SER A 91 -23.70 19.71 13.55
N LEU A 92 -22.48 19.81 13.01
CA LEU A 92 -22.10 20.86 12.08
C LEU A 92 -22.75 20.61 10.70
N VAL A 93 -23.75 21.41 10.39
CA VAL A 93 -24.48 21.37 9.13
C VAL A 93 -23.86 22.36 8.13
N GLY A 94 -23.74 21.94 6.87
CA GLY A 94 -23.30 22.78 5.75
C GLY A 94 -22.11 22.20 5.01
N TRP A 95 -21.83 22.78 3.83
CA TRP A 95 -20.76 22.34 2.94
C TRP A 95 -20.27 23.54 2.09
N PHE A 96 -19.10 23.40 1.47
CA PHE A 96 -18.62 24.33 0.46
C PHE A 96 -18.11 23.60 -0.79
N PRO A 97 -18.26 24.20 -2.00
CA PRO A 97 -17.72 23.63 -3.22
C PRO A 97 -16.21 23.81 -3.30
N PHE A 98 -15.51 22.76 -3.72
CA PHE A 98 -14.07 22.78 -3.98
C PHE A 98 -13.77 22.07 -5.31
N PRO A 99 -12.69 22.42 -6.04
CA PRO A 99 -12.28 21.66 -7.22
C PRO A 99 -12.05 20.19 -6.87
N GLY A 100 -12.83 19.30 -7.49
CA GLY A 100 -12.65 17.86 -7.33
C GLY A 100 -11.38 17.37 -8.03
N GLY A 101 -10.99 16.13 -7.74
CA GLY A 101 -9.75 15.54 -8.27
C GLY A 101 -9.74 15.48 -9.80
N ALA A 102 -10.89 15.28 -10.45
CA ALA A 102 -10.98 15.29 -11.92
C ALA A 102 -10.65 16.67 -12.48
N THR A 103 -11.16 17.75 -11.87
CA THR A 103 -10.86 19.13 -12.27
C THR A 103 -9.37 19.44 -12.08
N ILE A 104 -8.82 19.13 -10.91
CA ILE A 104 -7.41 19.40 -10.60
C ILE A 104 -6.50 18.61 -11.56
N GLY A 105 -6.78 17.32 -11.75
CA GLY A 105 -6.04 16.44 -12.66
C GLY A 105 -6.10 16.92 -14.11
N PHE A 106 -7.29 17.32 -14.59
CA PHE A 106 -7.48 17.85 -15.94
C PHE A 106 -6.72 19.16 -16.16
N ILE A 107 -6.81 20.11 -15.21
CA ILE A 107 -6.06 21.38 -15.30
C ILE A 107 -4.56 21.12 -15.31
N LEU A 108 -4.07 20.20 -14.47
CA LEU A 108 -2.66 19.81 -14.48
C LEU A 108 -2.25 19.14 -15.79
N LEU A 109 -3.11 18.32 -16.40
CA LEU A 109 -2.84 17.68 -17.70
C LEU A 109 -2.75 18.72 -18.82
N VAL A 110 -3.70 19.66 -18.88
CA VAL A 110 -3.66 20.79 -19.82
C VAL A 110 -2.42 21.65 -19.58
N ASN A 111 -2.10 21.95 -18.32
CA ASN A 111 -0.91 22.71 -17.94
C ASN A 111 0.37 22.02 -18.39
N LEU A 112 0.48 20.70 -18.21
CA LEU A 112 1.61 19.88 -18.65
C LEU A 112 1.81 19.98 -20.16
N ILE A 113 0.73 19.77 -20.95
CA ILE A 113 0.75 19.83 -22.41
C ILE A 113 1.11 21.25 -22.88
N ALA A 114 0.45 22.27 -22.34
CA ALA A 114 0.66 23.66 -22.70
C ALA A 114 2.07 24.15 -22.37
N ALA A 115 2.61 23.78 -21.21
CA ALA A 115 3.98 24.08 -20.82
C ALA A 115 4.99 23.45 -21.77
N LYS A 116 4.73 22.25 -22.29
CA LYS A 116 5.61 21.60 -23.27
C LYS A 116 5.49 22.19 -24.66
N ALA A 117 4.27 22.43 -25.13
CA ALA A 117 4.05 23.05 -26.44
C ALA A 117 4.69 24.44 -26.56
N THR A 118 4.69 25.23 -25.47
CA THR A 118 5.13 26.62 -25.51
C THR A 118 6.60 26.85 -25.13
N ARG A 119 7.20 25.97 -24.32
CA ARG A 119 8.57 26.17 -23.80
C ARG A 119 9.62 25.31 -24.50
N PHE A 120 9.23 24.28 -25.25
CA PHE A 120 10.19 23.39 -25.92
C PHE A 120 10.36 23.75 -27.39
N HIS A 121 11.50 24.38 -27.69
CA HIS A 121 11.91 24.59 -29.07
C HIS A 121 12.45 23.28 -29.68
N ILE A 122 11.96 22.94 -30.86
CA ILE A 122 12.50 21.86 -31.69
C ILE A 122 13.95 22.21 -32.05
N ALA A 123 14.88 21.28 -31.83
CA ALA A 123 16.31 21.52 -32.03
C ALA A 123 16.79 21.17 -33.45
N SER A 124 16.04 20.34 -34.18
CA SER A 124 16.40 19.86 -35.51
C SER A 124 15.56 20.50 -36.63
N LYS A 125 16.12 20.49 -37.85
CA LYS A 125 15.47 20.92 -39.09
C LYS A 125 15.74 19.89 -40.19
N GLY A 126 14.96 19.93 -41.28
CA GLY A 126 15.15 19.06 -42.45
C GLY A 126 14.89 17.57 -42.17
N SER A 127 15.66 16.68 -42.80
CA SER A 127 15.48 15.22 -42.74
C SER A 127 15.57 14.64 -41.33
N ARG A 128 16.39 15.23 -40.45
CA ARG A 128 16.53 14.80 -39.06
C ARG A 128 15.24 15.02 -38.25
N LEU A 129 14.52 16.10 -38.52
CA LEU A 129 13.22 16.36 -37.88
C LEU A 129 12.16 15.37 -38.37
N LEU A 130 12.13 15.11 -39.69
CA LEU A 130 11.20 14.15 -40.30
C LEU A 130 11.40 12.76 -39.69
N TRP A 131 12.62 12.21 -39.79
CA TRP A 131 12.92 10.89 -39.25
C TRP A 131 12.80 10.82 -37.73
N GLY A 132 13.20 11.88 -37.00
CA GLY A 132 13.02 11.94 -35.56
C GLY A 132 11.54 11.85 -35.16
N THR A 133 10.67 12.54 -35.89
CA THR A 133 9.22 12.51 -35.67
C THR A 133 8.63 11.14 -35.98
N VAL A 134 9.01 10.54 -37.10
CA VAL A 134 8.59 9.17 -37.47
C VAL A 134 8.99 8.17 -36.40
N VAL A 135 10.26 8.18 -35.96
CA VAL A 135 10.76 7.27 -34.92
C VAL A 135 10.05 7.51 -33.59
N SER A 136 9.77 8.77 -33.21
CA SER A 136 8.98 9.08 -32.02
C SER A 136 7.55 8.55 -32.11
N ILE A 137 6.89 8.67 -33.25
CA ILE A 137 5.54 8.12 -33.46
C ILE A 137 5.57 6.60 -33.35
N VAL A 138 6.52 5.93 -34.00
CA VAL A 138 6.70 4.47 -33.91
C VAL A 138 6.94 4.05 -32.45
N GLY A 139 7.82 4.72 -31.72
CA GLY A 139 8.07 4.43 -30.30
C GLY A 139 6.82 4.63 -29.43
N GLY A 140 6.03 5.67 -29.69
CA GLY A 140 4.74 5.90 -29.03
C GLY A 140 3.71 4.82 -29.34
N MET A 141 3.59 4.40 -30.60
CA MET A 141 2.72 3.30 -31.03
C MET A 141 3.14 1.97 -30.41
N LEU A 142 4.43 1.69 -30.32
CA LEU A 142 4.95 0.50 -29.62
C LEU A 142 4.58 0.52 -28.13
N ALA A 143 4.71 1.67 -27.46
CA ALA A 143 4.31 1.79 -26.06
C ALA A 143 2.79 1.54 -25.87
N LEU A 144 1.95 2.06 -26.77
CA LEU A 144 0.52 1.79 -26.77
C LEU A 144 0.21 0.32 -27.08
N LEU A 145 0.92 -0.29 -28.04
CA LEU A 145 0.77 -1.70 -28.39
C LEU A 145 1.08 -2.60 -27.18
N VAL A 146 2.14 -2.29 -26.42
CA VAL A 146 2.45 -3.02 -25.17
C VAL A 146 1.29 -2.91 -24.19
N ILE A 147 0.71 -1.73 -24.01
CA ILE A 147 -0.46 -1.52 -23.13
C ILE A 147 -1.66 -2.35 -23.59
N PHE A 148 -2.03 -2.29 -24.88
CA PHE A 148 -3.20 -3.00 -25.40
C PHE A 148 -3.02 -4.52 -25.43
N THR A 149 -1.85 -5.01 -25.83
CA THR A 149 -1.55 -6.46 -25.85
C THR A 149 -1.48 -7.06 -24.46
N GLY A 150 -1.08 -6.28 -23.44
CA GLY A 150 -1.17 -6.69 -22.03
C GLY A 150 -2.60 -6.84 -21.50
N HIS A 151 -3.60 -6.30 -22.21
CA HIS A 151 -5.01 -6.36 -21.84
C HIS A 151 -5.78 -7.50 -22.54
N GLN A 152 -5.41 -7.86 -23.78
CA GLN A 152 -6.07 -8.89 -24.61
C GLN A 152 -5.74 -10.35 -24.25
N ALA A 153 -5.40 -10.66 -23.00
CA ALA A 153 -5.11 -12.05 -22.61
C ALA A 153 -6.43 -12.83 -22.40
N ASP A 154 -7.03 -13.32 -23.49
CA ASP A 154 -8.01 -14.39 -23.42
C ASP A 154 -7.27 -15.69 -23.01
N GLY A 155 -7.61 -16.21 -21.83
CA GLY A 155 -7.03 -17.43 -21.25
C GLY A 155 -6.17 -17.21 -19.99
N LEU A 156 -5.93 -18.31 -19.28
CA LEU A 156 -5.24 -18.35 -18.00
C LEU A 156 -3.79 -17.89 -18.17
N GLN A 157 -3.52 -16.67 -17.71
CA GLN A 157 -2.19 -16.06 -17.72
C GLN A 157 -1.52 -16.02 -19.10
N GLY A 158 -2.17 -15.40 -20.10
CA GLY A 158 -1.64 -15.09 -21.45
C GLY A 158 -0.18 -15.48 -21.64
N LYS A 159 0.06 -16.73 -22.05
CA LYS A 159 1.41 -17.30 -22.10
C LYS A 159 2.23 -16.39 -23.02
N PRO A 160 3.36 -15.81 -22.56
CA PRO A 160 4.20 -15.01 -23.43
C PRO A 160 4.60 -15.85 -24.65
N PRO A 161 4.78 -15.23 -25.83
CA PRO A 161 5.24 -15.94 -27.02
C PRO A 161 6.62 -16.63 -26.79
N LEU A 162 7.36 -16.17 -25.77
CA LEU A 162 8.59 -16.78 -25.29
C LEU A 162 8.37 -17.47 -23.94
N SER A 163 8.96 -18.64 -23.75
CA SER A 163 8.92 -19.33 -22.45
C SER A 163 9.60 -18.49 -21.35
N TYR A 164 9.16 -18.64 -20.10
CA TYR A 164 9.81 -17.94 -18.96
C TYR A 164 11.29 -18.34 -18.79
N ALA A 165 11.68 -19.55 -19.20
CA ALA A 165 13.08 -19.95 -19.27
C ALA A 165 13.88 -19.08 -20.26
N THR A 166 13.31 -18.81 -21.44
CA THR A 166 13.90 -17.92 -22.44
C THR A 166 13.97 -16.48 -21.93
N VAL A 167 12.92 -15.98 -21.26
CA VAL A 167 12.94 -14.62 -20.67
C VAL A 167 14.08 -14.49 -19.65
N TRP A 168 14.26 -15.49 -18.79
CA TRP A 168 15.37 -15.53 -17.83
C TRP A 168 16.75 -15.51 -18.52
N GLN A 169 16.92 -16.31 -19.57
CA GLN A 169 18.16 -16.32 -20.36
C GLN A 169 18.43 -14.95 -21.01
N LEU A 170 17.40 -14.30 -21.55
CA LEU A 170 17.54 -12.96 -22.13
C LEU A 170 17.98 -11.93 -21.08
N MET A 171 17.52 -12.04 -19.82
CA MET A 171 17.99 -11.17 -18.74
C MET A 171 19.47 -11.41 -18.40
N GLN A 172 19.88 -12.68 -18.31
CA GLN A 172 21.28 -13.05 -18.05
C GLN A 172 22.20 -12.50 -19.14
N VAL A 173 21.86 -12.77 -20.41
CA VAL A 173 22.61 -12.28 -21.56
C VAL A 173 22.58 -10.76 -21.63
N GLY A 174 21.42 -10.13 -21.44
CA GLY A 174 21.28 -8.67 -21.45
C GLY A 174 22.13 -7.99 -20.38
N SER A 175 22.18 -8.54 -19.17
CA SER A 175 23.02 -8.02 -18.08
C SER A 175 24.51 -8.19 -18.38
N ALA A 176 24.91 -9.33 -18.94
CA ALA A 176 26.30 -9.56 -19.35
C ALA A 176 26.73 -8.62 -20.48
N VAL A 177 25.89 -8.45 -21.52
CA VAL A 177 26.14 -7.52 -22.64
C VAL A 177 26.20 -6.08 -22.13
N ALA A 178 25.32 -5.68 -21.22
CA ALA A 178 25.36 -4.35 -20.61
C ALA A 178 26.66 -4.14 -19.81
N ALA A 179 27.09 -5.13 -19.02
CA ALA A 179 28.34 -5.06 -18.26
C ALA A 179 29.55 -4.89 -19.19
N VAL A 180 29.66 -5.73 -20.22
CA VAL A 180 30.75 -5.66 -21.22
C VAL A 180 30.71 -4.34 -21.99
N GLY A 181 29.53 -3.89 -22.43
CA GLY A 181 29.37 -2.63 -23.14
C GLY A 181 29.76 -1.42 -22.29
N LEU A 182 29.34 -1.38 -21.03
CA LEU A 182 29.72 -0.32 -20.09
C LEU A 182 31.22 -0.33 -19.78
N ALA A 183 31.81 -1.51 -19.56
CA ALA A 183 33.24 -1.66 -19.35
C ALA A 183 34.04 -1.23 -20.58
N ALA A 184 33.64 -1.66 -21.78
CA ALA A 184 34.27 -1.26 -23.03
C ALA A 184 34.23 0.27 -23.19
N VAL A 185 33.07 0.92 -22.96
CA VAL A 185 32.97 2.39 -23.06
C VAL A 185 33.81 3.10 -21.98
N ALA A 186 33.93 2.51 -20.78
CA ALA A 186 34.78 3.05 -19.72
C ALA A 186 36.28 2.98 -20.05
N LEU A 187 36.71 1.92 -20.75
CA LEU A 187 38.11 1.62 -21.07
C LEU A 187 38.59 2.21 -22.40
N THR A 188 37.72 2.29 -23.41
CA THR A 188 38.10 2.66 -24.79
C THR A 188 37.93 4.15 -25.11
N GLY A 189 37.24 4.90 -24.26
CA GLY A 189 36.95 6.32 -24.50
C GLY A 189 37.96 7.27 -23.85
N ASN A 190 38.31 8.35 -24.55
CA ASN A 190 38.98 9.52 -23.97
C ASN A 190 37.97 10.37 -23.14
N ARG A 191 37.30 9.72 -22.17
CA ARG A 191 36.31 10.34 -21.30
C ARG A 191 36.94 10.79 -19.99
N ARG A 192 36.36 11.86 -19.45
CA ARG A 192 36.73 12.45 -18.15
C ARG A 192 36.74 11.41 -17.03
N ARG A 193 37.66 11.58 -16.07
CA ARG A 193 37.92 10.62 -14.98
C ARG A 193 36.66 10.27 -14.20
N LEU A 194 35.84 11.26 -13.85
CA LEU A 194 34.59 11.04 -13.10
C LEU A 194 33.57 10.19 -13.90
N VAL A 195 33.47 10.41 -15.21
CA VAL A 195 32.58 9.64 -16.09
C VAL A 195 33.06 8.20 -16.22
N ARG A 196 34.39 7.99 -16.38
CA ARG A 196 34.97 6.64 -16.45
C ARG A 196 34.75 5.85 -15.17
N ILE A 197 34.98 6.47 -13.99
CA ILE A 197 34.75 5.81 -12.69
C ILE A 197 33.27 5.41 -12.56
N SER A 198 32.35 6.31 -12.92
CA SER A 198 30.91 6.04 -12.83
C SER A 198 30.49 4.88 -13.75
N LEU A 199 31.00 4.85 -14.99
CA LEU A 199 30.74 3.76 -15.93
C LEU A 199 31.38 2.44 -15.48
N ALA A 200 32.58 2.47 -14.89
CA ALA A 200 33.23 1.28 -14.35
C ALA A 200 32.46 0.69 -13.16
N ILE A 201 31.96 1.54 -12.25
CA ILE A 201 31.09 1.10 -11.15
C ILE A 201 29.81 0.46 -11.72
N ALA A 202 29.16 1.10 -12.70
CA ALA A 202 27.97 0.55 -13.33
C ALA A 202 28.24 -0.79 -14.03
N ALA A 203 29.38 -0.92 -14.71
CA ALA A 203 29.81 -2.17 -15.35
C ALA A 203 30.04 -3.29 -14.31
N ILE A 204 30.69 -2.98 -13.19
CA ILE A 204 30.91 -3.94 -12.09
C ILE A 204 29.58 -4.36 -11.48
N SER A 205 28.65 -3.42 -11.24
CA SER A 205 27.33 -3.75 -10.70
C SER A 205 26.53 -4.64 -11.66
N ALA A 206 26.48 -4.31 -12.95
CA ALA A 206 25.81 -5.13 -13.96
C ALA A 206 26.48 -6.51 -14.12
N GLY A 207 27.82 -6.56 -14.05
CA GLY A 207 28.59 -7.79 -14.12
C GLY A 207 28.36 -8.68 -12.90
N GLY A 208 28.35 -8.11 -11.70
CA GLY A 208 28.02 -8.82 -10.46
C GLY A 208 26.61 -9.40 -10.48
N ALA A 209 25.63 -8.64 -10.99
CA ALA A 209 24.27 -9.14 -11.20
C ALA A 209 24.24 -10.30 -12.22
N ALA A 210 24.93 -10.16 -13.36
CA ALA A 210 25.02 -11.21 -14.37
C ALA A 210 25.66 -12.50 -13.82
N VAL A 211 26.77 -12.37 -13.08
CA VAL A 211 27.45 -13.50 -12.42
C VAL A 211 26.53 -14.15 -11.39
N GLY A 212 25.85 -13.37 -10.54
CA GLY A 212 24.88 -13.90 -9.58
C GLY A 212 23.74 -14.66 -10.27
N MET A 213 23.19 -14.11 -11.36
CA MET A 213 22.13 -14.77 -12.14
C MET A 213 22.60 -16.02 -12.88
N LEU A 214 23.85 -16.09 -13.32
CA LEU A 214 24.41 -17.24 -14.06
C LEU A 214 24.89 -18.36 -13.13
N PHE A 215 25.47 -18.02 -11.99
CA PHE A 215 26.17 -18.97 -11.12
C PHE A 215 25.54 -19.15 -9.73
N GLY A 216 24.54 -18.34 -9.36
CA GLY A 216 23.88 -18.40 -8.05
C GLY A 216 22.86 -19.54 -7.86
N GLY A 217 22.65 -20.38 -8.89
CA GLY A 217 21.71 -21.50 -8.84
C GLY A 217 20.24 -21.08 -8.71
N GLU A 218 19.38 -22.01 -8.27
CA GLU A 218 17.93 -21.76 -8.16
C GLU A 218 17.57 -20.63 -7.19
N SER A 219 18.39 -20.40 -6.16
CA SER A 219 18.16 -19.34 -5.19
C SER A 219 18.22 -17.91 -5.78
N TRP A 220 18.91 -17.74 -6.91
CA TRP A 220 18.99 -16.48 -7.65
C TRP A 220 17.99 -16.39 -8.80
N ARG A 221 17.36 -17.51 -9.18
CA ARG A 221 16.39 -17.54 -10.27
C ARG A 221 15.11 -16.85 -9.83
N MET A 222 14.69 -15.86 -10.61
CA MET A 222 13.40 -15.21 -10.39
C MET A 222 12.26 -16.20 -10.65
N ASN A 223 11.25 -16.18 -9.78
CA ASN A 223 10.06 -17.01 -9.94
C ASN A 223 9.29 -16.64 -11.23
N GLU A 224 8.51 -17.58 -11.79
CA GLU A 224 7.70 -17.35 -13.01
C GLU A 224 6.82 -16.10 -12.97
N PRO A 225 6.18 -15.76 -11.84
CA PRO A 225 5.36 -14.56 -11.73
C PRO A 225 6.19 -13.27 -11.83
N GLY A 226 7.39 -13.27 -11.25
CA GLY A 226 8.36 -12.19 -11.44
C GLY A 226 8.83 -12.09 -12.90
N LEU A 227 9.06 -13.23 -13.56
CA LEU A 227 9.42 -13.29 -14.98
C LEU A 227 8.32 -12.75 -15.91
N ARG A 228 7.04 -12.94 -15.55
CA ARG A 228 5.91 -12.34 -16.28
C ARG A 228 5.95 -10.81 -16.25
N ILE A 229 6.17 -10.22 -15.07
CA ILE A 229 6.28 -8.76 -14.95
C ILE A 229 7.53 -8.27 -15.67
N MET A 230 8.65 -8.98 -15.55
CA MET A 230 9.88 -8.63 -16.23
C MET A 230 9.74 -8.62 -17.75
N TRP A 231 9.01 -9.58 -18.32
CA TRP A 231 8.70 -9.59 -19.76
C TRP A 231 8.02 -8.30 -20.21
N GLN A 232 7.03 -7.82 -19.45
CA GLN A 232 6.34 -6.55 -19.74
C GLN A 232 7.27 -5.33 -19.62
N LEU A 233 8.15 -5.32 -18.61
CA LEU A 233 9.15 -4.26 -18.43
C LEU A 233 10.20 -4.26 -19.55
N MET A 234 10.59 -5.42 -20.08
CA MET A 234 11.49 -5.54 -21.22
C MET A 234 10.86 -4.99 -22.49
N GLN A 235 9.61 -5.37 -22.80
CA GLN A 235 8.88 -4.83 -23.95
C GLN A 235 8.72 -3.30 -23.86
N SER A 236 8.33 -2.81 -22.67
CA SER A 236 8.23 -1.38 -22.39
C SER A 236 9.57 -0.66 -22.52
N SER A 237 10.68 -1.32 -22.17
CA SER A 237 12.03 -0.74 -22.29
C SER A 237 12.43 -0.57 -23.76
N VAL A 238 12.12 -1.54 -24.62
CA VAL A 238 12.36 -1.42 -26.07
C VAL A 238 11.55 -0.26 -26.64
N ALA A 239 10.25 -0.18 -26.36
CA ALA A 239 9.40 0.92 -26.80
C ALA A 239 9.92 2.28 -26.31
N SER A 240 10.32 2.35 -25.03
CA SER A 240 10.88 3.55 -24.41
C SER A 240 12.19 4.00 -25.06
N LEU A 241 13.10 3.08 -25.37
CA LEU A 241 14.37 3.39 -26.03
C LEU A 241 14.18 3.89 -27.46
N VAL A 242 13.26 3.29 -28.23
CA VAL A 242 12.90 3.75 -29.58
C VAL A 242 12.30 5.16 -29.51
N LEU A 243 11.35 5.38 -28.61
CA LEU A 243 10.75 6.69 -28.38
C LEU A 243 11.80 7.73 -27.97
N LEU A 244 12.70 7.38 -27.06
CA LEU A 244 13.81 8.23 -26.60
C LEU A 244 14.72 8.61 -27.77
N ALA A 245 15.09 7.66 -28.64
CA ALA A 245 15.94 7.93 -29.80
C ALA A 245 15.30 8.97 -30.72
N GLY A 246 14.02 8.81 -31.07
CA GLY A 246 13.27 9.79 -31.85
C GLY A 246 13.22 11.17 -31.17
N LEU A 247 12.94 11.20 -29.86
CA LEU A 247 12.87 12.44 -29.09
C LEU A 247 14.23 13.14 -28.99
N ILE A 248 15.34 12.41 -28.92
CA ILE A 248 16.69 12.97 -28.99
C ILE A 248 17.00 13.51 -30.39
N MET A 249 16.50 12.88 -31.46
CA MET A 249 16.65 13.42 -32.82
C MET A 249 15.88 14.74 -33.01
N VAL A 250 14.70 14.87 -32.40
CA VAL A 250 13.83 16.07 -32.48
C VAL A 250 14.29 17.19 -31.54
N PHE A 251 14.53 16.87 -30.26
CA PHE A 251 14.76 17.85 -29.19
C PHE A 251 16.21 17.89 -28.69
N GLY A 252 17.10 17.07 -29.23
CA GLY A 252 18.50 17.01 -28.84
C GLY A 252 18.67 16.56 -27.39
N ALA A 253 19.54 17.27 -26.65
CA ALA A 253 19.81 17.03 -25.23
C ALA A 253 18.57 17.05 -24.31
N ARG A 254 17.46 17.62 -24.77
CA ARG A 254 16.21 17.72 -24.01
C ARG A 254 15.27 16.53 -24.24
N GLY A 255 15.59 15.60 -25.14
CA GLY A 255 14.75 14.44 -25.45
C GLY A 255 14.36 13.61 -24.22
N GLY A 256 15.30 13.33 -23.31
CA GLY A 256 15.01 12.62 -22.07
C GLY A 256 14.02 13.35 -21.15
N ASN A 257 14.11 14.68 -21.07
CA ASN A 257 13.16 15.50 -20.31
C ASN A 257 11.74 15.43 -20.90
N VAL A 258 11.63 15.45 -22.24
CA VAL A 258 10.34 15.28 -22.93
C VAL A 258 9.76 13.90 -22.62
N LEU A 259 10.57 12.85 -22.65
CA LEU A 259 10.13 11.49 -22.32
C LEU A 259 9.57 11.36 -20.89
N ILE A 260 10.22 11.98 -19.89
CA ILE A 260 9.71 12.01 -18.51
C ILE A 260 8.31 12.61 -18.44
N HIS A 261 8.06 13.69 -19.19
CA HIS A 261 6.76 14.35 -19.16
C HIS A 261 5.70 13.60 -19.96
N ILE A 262 6.10 12.87 -21.01
CA ILE A 262 5.21 11.91 -21.69
C ILE A 262 4.81 10.80 -20.70
N ALA A 263 5.74 10.29 -19.90
CA ALA A 263 5.43 9.30 -18.86
C ALA A 263 4.45 9.84 -17.81
N VAL A 264 4.68 11.04 -17.27
CA VAL A 264 3.76 11.67 -16.32
C VAL A 264 2.38 11.92 -16.95
N GLY A 265 2.35 12.43 -18.18
CA GLY A 265 1.10 12.64 -18.92
C GLY A 265 0.33 11.34 -19.16
N MET A 266 1.05 10.24 -19.45
CA MET A 266 0.48 8.90 -19.60
C MET A 266 -0.14 8.39 -18.29
N LEU A 267 0.51 8.59 -17.13
CA LEU A 267 -0.07 8.25 -15.82
C LEU A 267 -1.36 9.03 -15.56
N MET A 268 -1.33 10.34 -15.79
CA MET A 268 -2.48 11.22 -15.56
C MET A 268 -3.64 10.87 -16.48
N PHE A 269 -3.36 10.65 -17.76
CA PHE A 269 -4.37 10.21 -18.72
C PHE A 269 -4.92 8.83 -18.37
N GLY A 270 -4.07 7.88 -17.97
CA GLY A 270 -4.49 6.54 -17.55
C GLY A 270 -5.45 6.58 -16.37
N GLN A 271 -5.15 7.38 -15.34
CA GLN A 271 -6.05 7.56 -14.20
C GLN A 271 -7.37 8.21 -14.62
N PHE A 272 -7.33 9.19 -15.52
CA PHE A 272 -8.55 9.87 -16.00
C PHE A 272 -9.42 8.98 -16.88
N ALA A 273 -8.81 8.14 -17.73
CA ALA A 273 -9.52 7.31 -18.70
C ALA A 273 -10.03 5.97 -18.13
N PHE A 274 -9.36 5.45 -17.09
CA PHE A 274 -9.62 4.10 -16.55
C PHE A 274 -9.82 4.05 -15.03
N GLY A 275 -9.67 5.17 -14.31
CA GLY A 275 -9.68 5.18 -12.83
C GLY A 275 -11.04 4.87 -12.19
N ASP A 276 -12.13 5.06 -12.92
CA ASP A 276 -13.52 4.75 -12.55
C ASP A 276 -13.97 3.36 -13.02
N ARG A 277 -13.17 2.68 -13.84
CA ARG A 277 -13.47 1.35 -14.42
C ARG A 277 -12.77 0.21 -13.69
N GLN A 278 -12.35 0.45 -12.46
CA GLN A 278 -11.79 -0.59 -11.59
C GLN A 278 -12.92 -1.17 -10.76
N ILE A 279 -13.24 -2.44 -11.01
CA ILE A 279 -14.30 -3.15 -10.31
C ILE A 279 -13.63 -4.17 -9.39
N GLU A 280 -14.02 -4.16 -8.12
CA GLU A 280 -13.58 -5.12 -7.11
C GLU A 280 -14.76 -5.98 -6.69
N GLU A 281 -14.60 -7.28 -6.85
CA GLU A 281 -15.62 -8.29 -6.60
C GLU A 281 -15.04 -9.40 -5.73
N ARG A 282 -15.92 -10.23 -5.16
CA ARG A 282 -15.56 -11.34 -4.29
C ARG A 282 -16.23 -12.62 -4.73
N LEU A 283 -15.49 -13.72 -4.63
CA LEU A 283 -15.96 -15.07 -4.90
C LEU A 283 -15.56 -15.97 -3.74
N ASN A 284 -16.54 -16.52 -3.03
CA ASN A 284 -16.29 -17.53 -2.00
C ASN A 284 -16.70 -18.91 -2.54
N LEU A 285 -15.85 -19.92 -2.36
CA LEU A 285 -16.07 -21.28 -2.83
C LEU A 285 -15.67 -22.28 -1.75
N VAL A 286 -16.51 -23.27 -1.51
CA VAL A 286 -16.18 -24.48 -0.75
C VAL A 286 -15.46 -25.46 -1.68
N GLU A 287 -14.56 -26.28 -1.14
CA GLU A 287 -13.86 -27.31 -1.91
C GLU A 287 -14.86 -28.21 -2.66
N GLY A 288 -14.62 -28.41 -3.96
CA GLY A 288 -15.52 -29.13 -4.88
C GLY A 288 -16.61 -28.28 -5.52
N GLN A 289 -16.94 -27.10 -4.97
CA GLN A 289 -17.98 -26.21 -5.48
C GLN A 289 -17.56 -25.53 -6.79
N SER A 290 -18.54 -25.27 -7.66
CA SER A 290 -18.39 -24.45 -8.86
C SER A 290 -19.40 -23.31 -8.86
N SER A 291 -18.97 -22.10 -9.22
CA SER A 291 -19.82 -20.91 -9.32
C SER A 291 -19.37 -20.01 -10.46
N ASN A 292 -20.32 -19.32 -11.10
CA ASN A 292 -20.08 -18.19 -11.99
C ASN A 292 -20.53 -16.84 -11.38
N MET A 293 -20.96 -16.84 -10.12
CA MET A 293 -21.47 -15.67 -9.43
C MET A 293 -20.38 -15.07 -8.54
N VAL A 294 -20.16 -13.77 -8.70
CA VAL A 294 -19.29 -12.97 -7.84
C VAL A 294 -20.07 -11.79 -7.26
N CYS A 295 -19.66 -11.30 -6.11
CA CYS A 295 -20.37 -10.24 -5.37
C CYS A 295 -19.58 -8.94 -5.37
N ARG A 296 -20.24 -7.81 -5.65
CA ARG A 296 -19.70 -6.47 -5.41
C ARG A 296 -20.00 -6.03 -3.99
N THR A 297 -18.97 -5.97 -3.16
CA THR A 297 -19.14 -5.74 -1.71
C THR A 297 -19.39 -4.28 -1.34
N ASP A 298 -19.30 -3.36 -2.29
CA ASP A 298 -19.54 -1.92 -2.13
C ASP A 298 -20.93 -1.48 -2.64
N GLU A 299 -21.68 -2.38 -3.27
CA GLU A 299 -23.03 -2.13 -3.79
C GLU A 299 -24.05 -3.05 -3.10
N MET A 300 -25.08 -2.46 -2.51
CA MET A 300 -26.20 -3.18 -1.92
C MET A 300 -27.40 -3.24 -2.87
N GLU A 301 -28.14 -4.35 -2.84
CA GLU A 301 -29.42 -4.50 -3.52
C GLU A 301 -30.45 -5.22 -2.64
N LEU A 302 -31.72 -4.79 -2.73
CA LEU A 302 -32.85 -5.60 -2.30
C LEU A 302 -33.30 -6.45 -3.50
N ALA A 303 -32.99 -7.73 -3.45
CA ALA A 303 -33.40 -8.69 -4.45
C ALA A 303 -34.76 -9.28 -4.06
N CYS A 304 -35.74 -9.09 -4.95
CA CYS A 304 -37.01 -9.78 -4.93
C CYS A 304 -36.91 -10.96 -5.91
N VAL A 305 -36.83 -12.17 -5.40
CA VAL A 305 -36.58 -13.38 -6.17
C VAL A 305 -37.88 -14.17 -6.31
N GLN A 306 -38.34 -14.39 -7.53
CA GLN A 306 -39.45 -15.31 -7.77
C GLN A 306 -38.93 -16.74 -7.66
N ILE A 307 -39.47 -17.50 -6.72
CA ILE A 307 -39.02 -18.88 -6.48
C ILE A 307 -39.44 -19.74 -7.68
N ALA A 308 -38.47 -20.40 -8.27
CA ALA A 308 -38.66 -21.26 -9.44
C ALA A 308 -39.67 -22.38 -9.13
N GLN A 309 -40.61 -22.60 -10.05
CA GLN A 309 -41.56 -23.71 -9.94
C GLN A 309 -40.89 -25.05 -10.29
N ALA A 310 -41.52 -26.16 -9.91
CA ALA A 310 -40.98 -27.50 -10.16
C ALA A 310 -40.71 -27.73 -11.66
N GLY A 311 -39.42 -27.85 -12.03
CA GLY A 311 -38.97 -28.07 -13.41
C GLY A 311 -38.27 -26.86 -14.05
N GLU A 312 -38.34 -25.68 -13.45
CA GLU A 312 -37.60 -24.50 -13.89
C GLU A 312 -36.14 -24.56 -13.42
N LYS A 313 -35.21 -24.12 -14.29
CA LYS A 313 -33.76 -24.13 -14.02
C LYS A 313 -33.19 -22.78 -13.60
N SER A 314 -34.02 -21.74 -13.59
CA SER A 314 -33.61 -20.36 -13.32
C SER A 314 -34.68 -19.63 -12.53
N GLU A 315 -34.27 -18.83 -11.56
CA GLU A 315 -35.14 -17.91 -10.82
C GLU A 315 -35.16 -16.55 -11.51
N SER A 316 -36.31 -15.86 -11.50
CA SER A 316 -36.40 -14.46 -11.91
C SER A 316 -36.05 -13.56 -10.73
N VAL A 317 -35.25 -12.51 -10.96
CA VAL A 317 -34.79 -11.62 -9.91
C VAL A 317 -34.98 -10.17 -10.31
N THR A 318 -35.75 -9.44 -9.51
CA THR A 318 -35.86 -7.98 -9.60
C THR A 318 -35.01 -7.36 -8.49
N ALA A 319 -33.93 -6.68 -8.84
CA ALA A 319 -32.99 -6.08 -7.89
C ALA A 319 -33.18 -4.57 -7.79
N VAL A 320 -33.46 -4.08 -6.58
CA VAL A 320 -33.62 -2.65 -6.27
C VAL A 320 -32.33 -2.13 -5.62
N SER A 321 -31.69 -1.14 -6.23
CA SER A 321 -30.43 -0.57 -5.72
C SER A 321 -30.60 -0.02 -4.30
N GLY A 322 -29.65 -0.33 -3.40
CA GLY A 322 -29.61 0.21 -2.04
C GLY A 322 -29.52 1.75 -2.00
N ARG A 323 -28.94 2.38 -3.03
CA ARG A 323 -28.95 3.85 -3.17
C ARG A 323 -30.37 4.39 -3.36
N LEU A 324 -31.19 3.67 -4.13
CA LEU A 324 -32.59 4.02 -4.33
C LEU A 324 -33.41 3.76 -3.06
N LEU A 325 -33.13 2.68 -2.34
CA LEU A 325 -33.76 2.42 -1.03
C LEU A 325 -33.48 3.57 -0.06
N LYS A 326 -32.20 3.94 0.11
CA LYS A 326 -31.79 5.07 0.96
C LYS A 326 -32.45 6.39 0.56
N ALA A 327 -32.58 6.66 -0.74
CA ALA A 327 -33.20 7.88 -1.25
C ALA A 327 -34.73 7.92 -1.08
N ARG A 328 -35.38 6.78 -0.86
CA ARG A 328 -36.85 6.64 -0.75
C ARG A 328 -37.36 6.40 0.67
N VAL A 329 -36.48 6.45 1.67
CA VAL A 329 -36.86 6.37 3.09
C VAL A 329 -37.94 7.40 3.42
N GLY A 330 -39.09 6.94 3.89
CA GLY A 330 -40.24 7.78 4.25
C GLY A 330 -40.96 8.45 3.06
N GLY A 331 -40.57 8.13 1.82
CA GLY A 331 -41.12 8.71 0.60
C GLY A 331 -42.23 7.88 -0.04
N GLU A 332 -42.52 8.20 -1.32
CA GLU A 332 -43.49 7.48 -2.13
C GLU A 332 -43.05 6.04 -2.44
N PRO A 333 -43.99 5.07 -2.50
CA PRO A 333 -43.71 3.68 -2.84
C PRO A 333 -42.98 3.53 -4.17
N LEU A 334 -42.09 2.54 -4.23
CA LEU A 334 -41.45 2.08 -5.44
C LEU A 334 -42.42 1.18 -6.21
N VAL A 335 -42.88 1.69 -7.36
CA VAL A 335 -43.73 0.98 -8.31
C VAL A 335 -42.84 0.44 -9.43
N LEU A 336 -42.70 -0.88 -9.47
CA LEU A 336 -41.89 -1.61 -10.46
C LEU A 336 -42.77 -2.59 -11.23
N ASP A 337 -42.75 -2.53 -12.57
CA ASP A 337 -43.62 -3.33 -13.44
C ASP A 337 -43.38 -4.84 -13.28
N ASP A 338 -42.14 -5.23 -12.98
CA ASP A 338 -41.73 -6.63 -12.82
C ASP A 338 -42.13 -7.25 -11.46
N LEU A 339 -42.78 -6.48 -10.57
CA LEU A 339 -43.20 -6.95 -9.25
C LEU A 339 -44.73 -6.92 -9.08
N PRO A 340 -45.32 -7.93 -8.41
CA PRO A 340 -46.75 -7.96 -8.11
C PRO A 340 -47.13 -7.07 -6.90
N PHE A 341 -46.16 -6.46 -6.24
CA PHE A 341 -46.34 -5.59 -5.08
C PHE A 341 -45.51 -4.30 -5.21
N ASP A 342 -45.99 -3.25 -4.54
CA ASP A 342 -45.28 -1.98 -4.37
C ASP A 342 -44.44 -2.01 -3.09
N ILE A 343 -43.25 -1.40 -3.14
CA ILE A 343 -42.30 -1.40 -2.01
C ILE A 343 -42.21 0.00 -1.42
N LYS A 344 -42.72 0.19 -0.21
CA LYS A 344 -42.53 1.43 0.55
C LYS A 344 -41.39 1.27 1.55
N VAL A 345 -40.34 2.06 1.40
CA VAL A 345 -39.17 2.01 2.29
C VAL A 345 -39.43 2.87 3.52
N LEU A 346 -39.53 2.24 4.68
CA LEU A 346 -39.78 2.92 5.95
C LEU A 346 -38.48 3.40 6.57
N GLU A 347 -37.50 2.51 6.67
CA GLU A 347 -36.17 2.79 7.22
C GLU A 347 -35.09 2.05 6.43
N TYR A 348 -33.90 2.66 6.34
CA TYR A 348 -32.72 2.03 5.73
C TYR A 348 -31.47 2.36 6.55
N PHE A 349 -30.79 1.33 7.03
CA PHE A 349 -29.57 1.43 7.79
C PHE A 349 -28.40 0.92 6.95
N PRO A 350 -27.43 1.79 6.55
CA PRO A 350 -26.22 1.36 5.85
C PRO A 350 -25.35 0.43 6.71
N ASN A 351 -25.40 0.59 8.03
CA ASN A 351 -24.76 -0.28 9.01
C ASN A 351 -25.69 -0.49 10.20
N ALA A 352 -25.93 -1.75 10.57
CA ALA A 352 -26.84 -2.12 11.63
C ALA A 352 -26.33 -3.34 12.42
N SER A 353 -26.71 -3.40 13.70
CA SER A 353 -26.70 -4.66 14.46
C SER A 353 -28.10 -5.22 14.50
N VAL A 354 -28.21 -6.54 14.36
CA VAL A 354 -29.46 -7.28 14.46
C VAL A 354 -29.48 -8.02 15.79
N THR A 355 -30.55 -7.84 16.56
CA THR A 355 -30.75 -8.49 17.87
C THR A 355 -32.15 -9.08 17.95
N ARG A 356 -32.38 -10.02 18.87
CA ARG A 356 -33.73 -10.52 19.12
C ARG A 356 -34.59 -9.44 19.76
N VAL A 357 -35.87 -9.41 19.39
CA VAL A 357 -36.86 -8.49 19.98
C VAL A 357 -36.97 -8.78 21.48
N GLY A 358 -36.79 -7.73 22.28
CA GLY A 358 -36.99 -7.77 23.73
C GLY A 358 -38.40 -7.30 24.12
N PRO A 359 -38.83 -7.50 25.38
CA PRO A 359 -40.20 -7.22 25.82
C PRO A 359 -40.63 -5.75 25.79
N PHE A 360 -39.70 -4.81 25.61
CA PHE A 360 -39.96 -3.36 25.66
C PHE A 360 -39.47 -2.60 24.42
N ALA A 361 -38.89 -3.28 23.43
CA ALA A 361 -38.40 -2.61 22.22
C ALA A 361 -39.57 -2.42 21.26
N GLU A 362 -39.86 -1.16 20.90
CA GLU A 362 -40.79 -0.88 19.80
C GLU A 362 -40.23 -1.47 18.50
N ASN A 363 -41.03 -2.28 17.84
CA ASN A 363 -40.68 -2.92 16.58
C ASN A 363 -41.76 -2.63 15.55
N ILE A 364 -41.38 -2.00 14.45
CA ILE A 364 -42.31 -1.61 13.39
C ILE A 364 -42.62 -2.75 12.41
N ALA A 365 -41.83 -3.83 12.43
CA ALA A 365 -42.13 -5.00 11.61
C ALA A 365 -43.36 -5.73 12.13
N THR A 366 -44.19 -6.18 11.20
CA THR A 366 -45.45 -6.89 11.47
C THR A 366 -45.45 -8.30 10.90
N SER A 367 -44.38 -8.68 10.19
CA SER A 367 -44.32 -9.90 9.39
C SER A 367 -42.88 -10.38 9.21
N GLY A 368 -42.72 -11.68 9.00
CA GLY A 368 -41.46 -12.32 8.63
C GLY A 368 -40.41 -12.30 9.74
N LEU A 369 -39.13 -12.27 9.35
CA LEU A 369 -37.98 -12.21 10.26
C LEU A 369 -38.06 -11.03 11.23
N GLY A 370 -38.74 -9.97 10.81
CA GLY A 370 -38.93 -8.78 11.62
C GLY A 370 -39.77 -9.01 12.87
N GLU A 371 -40.54 -10.10 13.01
CA GLU A 371 -41.27 -10.37 14.27
C GLU A 371 -40.35 -10.78 15.41
N ASP A 372 -39.31 -11.55 15.10
CA ASP A 372 -38.34 -12.08 16.06
C ASP A 372 -37.08 -11.22 16.20
N TRP A 373 -36.79 -10.40 15.19
CA TRP A 373 -35.54 -9.65 15.07
C TRP A 373 -35.77 -8.16 14.87
N LEU A 374 -34.90 -7.37 15.48
CA LEU A 374 -34.86 -5.91 15.39
C LEU A 374 -33.51 -5.47 14.84
N ALA A 375 -33.51 -4.54 13.89
CA ALA A 375 -32.29 -3.86 13.46
C ALA A 375 -32.10 -2.54 14.21
N MET A 376 -30.90 -2.32 14.75
CA MET A 376 -30.49 -1.06 15.37
C MET A 376 -29.37 -0.44 14.56
N GLN A 377 -29.52 0.84 14.21
CA GLN A 377 -28.50 1.58 13.47
C GLN A 377 -27.16 1.61 14.23
N ARG A 378 -26.07 1.43 13.49
CA ARG A 378 -24.71 1.64 13.96
C ARG A 378 -24.06 2.77 13.18
N PRO A 379 -23.08 3.48 13.78
CA PRO A 379 -22.22 4.36 13.02
C PRO A 379 -21.57 3.60 11.85
N PRO A 380 -21.45 4.21 10.67
CA PRO A 380 -20.79 3.58 9.54
C PRO A 380 -19.30 3.32 9.84
N GLU A 381 -18.81 2.17 9.39
CA GLU A 381 -17.39 1.83 9.38
C GLU A 381 -16.79 2.41 8.09
N GLY A 382 -15.96 3.46 8.22
CA GLY A 382 -15.29 4.08 7.09
C GLY A 382 -14.13 3.26 6.52
N GLY A 383 -13.52 3.76 5.44
CA GLY A 383 -12.39 3.11 4.75
C GLY A 383 -11.12 2.94 5.60
N ALA A 384 -11.03 3.62 6.75
CA ALA A 384 -9.96 3.42 7.73
C ALA A 384 -10.16 2.17 8.62
N SER A 385 -11.36 1.60 8.65
CA SER A 385 -11.71 0.41 9.44
C SER A 385 -11.50 -0.88 8.65
N SER A 386 -11.16 -1.97 9.35
CA SER A 386 -11.12 -3.31 8.78
C SER A 386 -12.45 -4.06 8.91
N LYS A 387 -13.48 -3.43 9.48
CA LYS A 387 -14.83 -3.99 9.65
C LYS A 387 -15.70 -3.62 8.47
N SER A 388 -16.57 -4.54 8.07
CA SER A 388 -17.56 -4.29 7.01
C SER A 388 -18.84 -3.69 7.59
N ASN A 389 -19.44 -2.77 6.84
CA ASN A 389 -20.81 -2.33 7.10
C ASN A 389 -21.79 -3.46 6.75
N VAL A 390 -22.78 -3.69 7.61
CA VAL A 390 -23.85 -4.68 7.38
C VAL A 390 -25.19 -3.97 7.38
N ALA A 391 -25.86 -3.96 6.23
CA ALA A 391 -27.07 -3.16 6.06
C ALA A 391 -28.33 -3.87 6.60
N ALA A 392 -29.38 -3.08 6.87
CA ALA A 392 -30.72 -3.56 7.15
C ALA A 392 -31.76 -2.55 6.65
N ALA A 393 -32.95 -3.01 6.26
CA ALA A 393 -34.03 -2.11 5.89
C ALA A 393 -35.38 -2.62 6.40
N TYR A 394 -36.29 -1.69 6.69
CA TYR A 394 -37.70 -1.97 6.94
C TYR A 394 -38.51 -1.57 5.70
N VAL A 395 -39.19 -2.54 5.09
CA VAL A 395 -39.98 -2.34 3.88
C VAL A 395 -41.42 -2.77 4.11
N GLN A 396 -42.36 -1.89 3.77
CA GLN A 396 -43.77 -2.22 3.72
C GLN A 396 -44.12 -2.64 2.29
N LEU A 397 -44.83 -3.76 2.16
CA LEU A 397 -45.26 -4.28 0.88
C LEU A 397 -46.78 -4.16 0.72
N VAL A 398 -47.21 -3.74 -0.46
CA VAL A 398 -48.64 -3.62 -0.80
C VAL A 398 -48.90 -4.37 -2.09
N ASP A 399 -49.81 -5.33 -2.07
CA ASP A 399 -50.19 -6.10 -3.26
C ASP A 399 -50.86 -5.18 -4.30
N ARG A 400 -50.38 -5.20 -5.54
CA ARG A 400 -50.80 -4.23 -6.56
C ARG A 400 -52.22 -4.50 -7.07
N LYS A 401 -52.67 -5.75 -7.06
CA LYS A 401 -53.96 -6.15 -7.61
C LYS A 401 -55.09 -5.94 -6.61
N SER A 402 -54.87 -6.35 -5.37
CA SER A 402 -55.85 -6.27 -4.28
C SER A 402 -55.78 -4.97 -3.50
N GLY A 403 -54.64 -4.26 -3.52
CA GLY A 403 -54.37 -3.11 -2.68
C GLY A 403 -54.16 -3.46 -1.20
N ASN A 404 -54.07 -4.74 -0.86
CA ASN A 404 -53.92 -5.20 0.51
C ASN A 404 -52.50 -4.96 1.01
N ASN A 405 -52.39 -4.56 2.28
CA ASN A 405 -51.10 -4.47 2.97
C ASN A 405 -50.60 -5.88 3.28
N LEU A 406 -49.45 -6.27 2.71
CA LEU A 406 -48.81 -7.56 2.93
C LEU A 406 -47.96 -7.59 4.20
N GLY A 407 -47.77 -6.43 4.86
CA GLY A 407 -47.05 -6.30 6.10
C GLY A 407 -45.76 -5.47 5.98
N ILE A 408 -45.14 -5.24 7.13
CA ILE A 408 -43.83 -4.58 7.26
C ILE A 408 -42.79 -5.65 7.57
N PHE A 409 -41.82 -5.80 6.66
CA PHE A 409 -40.75 -6.78 6.74
C PHE A 409 -39.44 -6.10 7.15
N LEU A 410 -38.69 -6.74 8.04
CA LEU A 410 -37.28 -6.46 8.23
C LEU A 410 -36.50 -7.32 7.23
N VAL A 411 -35.67 -6.68 6.40
CA VAL A 411 -34.73 -7.37 5.49
C VAL A 411 -33.29 -7.11 5.95
N PRO A 412 -32.75 -7.94 6.88
CA PRO A 412 -31.41 -7.73 7.41
C PRO A 412 -30.37 -8.48 6.56
N GLN A 413 -29.38 -7.75 6.03
CA GLN A 413 -28.27 -8.36 5.28
C GLN A 413 -27.54 -9.41 6.11
N PHE A 414 -27.44 -9.19 7.43
CA PHE A 414 -26.85 -10.14 8.38
C PHE A 414 -27.40 -11.57 8.23
N MET A 415 -28.68 -11.72 7.87
CA MET A 415 -29.32 -13.03 7.65
C MET A 415 -29.46 -13.37 6.17
N ASN A 416 -29.71 -12.34 5.36
CA ASN A 416 -29.96 -12.47 3.95
C ASN A 416 -28.68 -12.68 3.12
N ASP A 417 -27.47 -12.54 3.66
CA ASP A 417 -26.22 -12.69 2.88
C ASP A 417 -25.09 -13.37 3.70
N ARG A 418 -25.48 -14.34 4.54
CA ARG A 418 -24.58 -15.01 5.50
C ARG A 418 -23.41 -15.70 4.81
N SER A 419 -23.67 -16.32 3.67
CA SER A 419 -22.65 -17.02 2.90
C SER A 419 -21.52 -16.08 2.45
N GLN A 420 -21.85 -14.82 2.16
CA GLN A 420 -20.88 -13.82 1.70
C GLN A 420 -20.23 -13.06 2.86
N LEU A 421 -20.99 -12.74 3.91
CA LEU A 421 -20.51 -12.02 5.08
C LEU A 421 -19.64 -12.87 6.00
N PHE A 422 -20.07 -14.10 6.28
CA PHE A 422 -19.49 -14.95 7.32
C PHE A 422 -18.79 -16.20 6.79
N MET A 423 -18.80 -16.43 5.47
CA MET A 423 -18.29 -17.66 4.86
C MET A 423 -18.95 -18.91 5.46
N GLU A 424 -20.27 -18.86 5.65
CA GLU A 424 -21.05 -19.97 6.19
C GLU A 424 -21.76 -20.76 5.09
N VAL A 425 -22.02 -22.04 5.35
CA VAL A 425 -22.65 -22.97 4.39
C VAL A 425 -24.17 -23.08 4.60
N ASP A 426 -24.68 -22.77 5.80
CA ASP A 426 -26.09 -22.93 6.19
C ASP A 426 -27.09 -22.05 5.41
N GLY A 427 -26.62 -21.31 4.39
CA GLY A 427 -27.44 -20.57 3.46
C GLY A 427 -27.98 -19.26 4.01
N ASP A 428 -28.55 -18.46 3.11
CA ASP A 428 -29.15 -17.18 3.46
C ASP A 428 -30.58 -17.41 4.00
N VAL A 429 -30.90 -16.83 5.16
CA VAL A 429 -32.24 -16.89 5.74
C VAL A 429 -33.02 -15.68 5.26
N CYS A 430 -34.14 -15.92 4.59
CA CYS A 430 -34.90 -14.89 3.87
C CYS A 430 -36.40 -15.06 4.10
N ASP A 431 -37.14 -13.95 4.11
CA ASP A 431 -38.59 -13.97 4.13
C ASP A 431 -39.16 -14.35 2.77
N THR A 432 -40.28 -15.07 2.80
CA THR A 432 -41.05 -15.46 1.61
C THR A 432 -42.46 -14.91 1.68
N ILE A 433 -42.99 -14.49 0.54
CA ILE A 433 -44.31 -13.88 0.39
C ILE A 433 -45.06 -14.65 -0.68
N ASP A 434 -46.26 -15.08 -0.33
CA ASP A 434 -47.19 -15.68 -1.27
C ASP A 434 -47.98 -14.58 -1.99
N THR A 435 -47.99 -14.62 -3.32
CA THR A 435 -48.79 -13.73 -4.17
C THR A 435 -49.59 -14.55 -5.18
N ASP A 436 -50.57 -13.93 -5.84
CA ASP A 436 -51.30 -14.52 -6.96
C ASP A 436 -50.36 -14.98 -8.10
N PHE A 437 -49.14 -14.44 -8.16
CA PHE A 437 -48.12 -14.71 -9.19
C PHE A 437 -47.00 -15.65 -8.69
N GLY A 438 -47.23 -16.37 -7.59
CA GLY A 438 -46.30 -17.32 -6.99
C GLY A 438 -45.58 -16.79 -5.75
N GLN A 439 -44.63 -17.57 -5.26
CA GLN A 439 -43.82 -17.21 -4.09
C GLN A 439 -42.64 -16.32 -4.45
N TRP A 440 -42.44 -15.29 -3.64
CA TRP A 440 -41.35 -14.34 -3.76
C TRP A 440 -40.51 -14.33 -2.50
N ARG A 441 -39.19 -14.38 -2.65
CA ARG A 441 -38.22 -14.25 -1.56
C ARG A 441 -37.64 -12.85 -1.53
N LEU A 442 -37.59 -12.22 -0.35
CA LEU A 442 -36.92 -10.95 -0.14
C LEU A 442 -35.52 -11.15 0.41
N GLN A 443 -34.53 -10.48 -0.17
CA GLN A 443 -33.14 -10.62 0.23
C GLN A 443 -32.37 -9.31 0.09
N LEU A 444 -31.96 -8.69 1.20
CA LEU A 444 -30.98 -7.59 1.17
C LEU A 444 -29.55 -8.16 1.11
N ARG A 445 -28.81 -7.91 0.04
CA ARG A 445 -27.52 -8.56 -0.23
C ARG A 445 -26.55 -7.68 -1.00
N PHE A 446 -25.28 -8.09 -1.06
CA PHE A 446 -24.34 -7.52 -2.02
C PHE A 446 -24.81 -7.76 -3.45
N ARG A 447 -24.55 -6.80 -4.33
CA ARG A 447 -24.90 -6.92 -5.74
C ARG A 447 -24.21 -8.13 -6.37
N ARG A 448 -25.00 -9.04 -6.94
CA ARG A 448 -24.49 -10.24 -7.63
C ARG A 448 -24.21 -9.95 -9.09
N GLN A 449 -23.06 -10.41 -9.57
CA GLN A 449 -22.65 -10.34 -10.97
C GLN A 449 -22.36 -11.76 -11.47
N TYR A 450 -23.07 -12.19 -12.51
CA TYR A 450 -22.85 -13.48 -13.14
C TYR A 450 -21.86 -13.33 -14.30
N LYS A 451 -20.86 -14.20 -14.33
CA LYS A 451 -19.79 -14.23 -15.32
C LYS A 451 -20.10 -15.25 -16.43
N PRO A 452 -19.58 -15.04 -17.66
CA PRO A 452 -19.75 -15.97 -18.78
C PRO A 452 -18.79 -17.17 -18.71
N TYR A 453 -18.40 -17.56 -17.49
CA TYR A 453 -17.51 -18.67 -17.21
C TYR A 453 -17.71 -19.10 -15.76
N LYS A 454 -17.38 -20.35 -15.45
CA LYS A 454 -17.45 -20.93 -14.11
C LYS A 454 -16.07 -21.10 -13.51
N VAL A 455 -15.98 -20.93 -12.19
CA VAL A 455 -14.78 -21.20 -11.41
C VAL A 455 -15.13 -22.33 -10.45
N LYS A 456 -14.44 -23.46 -10.59
CA LYS A 456 -14.51 -24.60 -9.68
C LYS A 456 -13.32 -24.58 -8.73
N LEU A 457 -13.55 -24.78 -7.44
CA LEU A 457 -12.48 -25.01 -6.47
C LEU A 457 -12.18 -26.50 -6.37
N ASN A 458 -10.97 -26.89 -6.72
CA ASN A 458 -10.55 -28.29 -6.68
C ASN A 458 -9.91 -28.67 -5.34
N ASP A 459 -9.12 -27.77 -4.76
CA ASP A 459 -8.35 -28.00 -3.54
C ASP A 459 -7.95 -26.64 -2.93
N VAL A 460 -7.91 -26.56 -1.61
CA VAL A 460 -7.37 -25.43 -0.86
C VAL A 460 -6.27 -25.96 0.04
N ARG A 461 -5.16 -25.24 0.13
CA ARG A 461 -4.06 -25.60 1.02
C ARG A 461 -3.67 -24.42 1.88
N ARG A 462 -3.77 -24.62 3.19
CA ARG A 462 -3.17 -23.78 4.21
C ARG A 462 -1.99 -24.50 4.83
N ILE A 463 -0.78 -24.01 4.58
CA ILE A 463 0.42 -24.50 5.25
C ILE A 463 0.78 -23.50 6.34
N ASN A 464 0.71 -23.92 7.60
CA ASN A 464 1.13 -23.10 8.73
C ASN A 464 2.64 -23.19 8.99
N TYR A 465 3.16 -22.20 9.69
CA TYR A 465 4.48 -22.30 10.33
C TYR A 465 4.45 -23.40 11.42
N SER A 466 5.56 -24.10 11.61
CA SER A 466 5.67 -25.20 12.57
C SER A 466 5.28 -24.74 13.98
N ALA A 467 4.44 -25.50 14.68
CA ALA A 467 3.97 -25.17 16.03
C ALA A 467 3.32 -23.77 16.14
N SER A 468 2.66 -23.29 15.07
CA SER A 468 1.90 -22.05 15.08
C SER A 468 0.64 -22.17 14.24
N GLU A 469 -0.40 -21.41 14.60
CA GLU A 469 -1.56 -21.18 13.74
C GLU A 469 -1.28 -20.12 12.64
N THR A 470 -0.09 -19.52 12.64
CA THR A 470 0.27 -18.52 11.64
C THR A 470 0.48 -19.19 10.28
N PRO A 471 -0.27 -18.78 9.25
CA PRO A 471 -0.13 -19.33 7.90
C PRO A 471 1.17 -18.88 7.25
N ARG A 472 1.89 -19.83 6.66
CA ARG A 472 3.09 -19.63 5.83
C ARG A 472 2.74 -19.52 4.35
N ASP A 473 1.83 -20.36 3.88
CA ASP A 473 1.36 -20.38 2.49
C ASP A 473 -0.14 -20.67 2.45
N TYR A 474 -0.83 -19.95 1.58
CA TYR A 474 -2.23 -20.19 1.22
C TYR A 474 -2.32 -20.33 -0.29
N SER A 475 -2.87 -21.43 -0.76
CA SER A 475 -3.09 -21.64 -2.17
C SER A 475 -4.43 -22.29 -2.47
N SER A 476 -5.11 -21.78 -3.47
CA SER A 476 -6.33 -22.35 -4.06
C SER A 476 -6.04 -22.90 -5.44
N PHE A 477 -6.42 -24.15 -5.69
CA PHE A 477 -6.36 -24.77 -7.00
C PHE A 477 -7.75 -24.70 -7.61
N VAL A 478 -7.88 -23.96 -8.71
CA VAL A 478 -9.16 -23.68 -9.35
C VAL A 478 -9.16 -24.16 -10.80
N THR A 479 -10.33 -24.51 -11.33
CA THR A 479 -10.52 -24.74 -12.76
C THR A 479 -11.50 -23.70 -13.29
N PHE A 480 -11.10 -22.99 -14.33
CA PHE A 480 -11.97 -22.08 -15.07
C PHE A 480 -12.58 -22.81 -16.25
N THR A 481 -13.89 -22.73 -16.41
CA THR A 481 -14.62 -23.34 -17.54
C THR A 481 -15.38 -22.25 -18.28
N ASP A 482 -15.06 -22.05 -19.56
CA ASP A 482 -15.78 -21.09 -20.42
C ASP A 482 -17.16 -21.64 -20.80
N ASP A 483 -18.23 -20.89 -20.56
CA ASP A 483 -19.59 -21.35 -20.85
C ASP A 483 -19.86 -21.46 -22.37
N SER A 484 -19.15 -20.67 -23.20
CA SER A 484 -19.35 -20.63 -24.65
C SER A 484 -18.58 -21.71 -25.40
N THR A 485 -17.37 -22.07 -24.93
CA THR A 485 -16.49 -23.05 -25.60
C THR A 485 -16.40 -24.37 -24.86
N GLY A 486 -16.79 -24.43 -23.59
CA GLY A 486 -16.57 -25.58 -22.70
C GLY A 486 -15.10 -25.82 -22.35
N ALA A 487 -14.19 -24.91 -22.73
CA ALA A 487 -12.77 -25.08 -22.48
C ALA A 487 -12.45 -24.97 -20.99
N GLU A 488 -11.79 -25.98 -20.44
CA GLU A 488 -11.31 -26.00 -19.05
C GLU A 488 -9.85 -25.56 -18.95
N GLN A 489 -9.55 -24.73 -17.97
CA GLN A 489 -8.20 -24.23 -17.71
C GLN A 489 -7.91 -24.29 -16.20
N PRO A 490 -7.01 -25.18 -15.74
CA PRO A 490 -6.61 -25.22 -14.35
C PRO A 490 -5.68 -24.06 -14.00
N GLY A 491 -5.83 -23.51 -12.80
CA GLY A 491 -5.04 -22.42 -12.26
C GLY A 491 -4.73 -22.63 -10.78
N ARG A 492 -3.62 -22.04 -10.32
CA ARG A 492 -3.25 -22.00 -8.91
C ARG A 492 -3.12 -20.55 -8.49
N ILE A 493 -3.91 -20.15 -7.50
CA ILE A 493 -3.90 -18.81 -6.91
C ILE A 493 -3.27 -18.93 -5.54
N TRP A 494 -2.22 -18.16 -5.24
CA TRP A 494 -1.59 -18.17 -3.92
C TRP A 494 -1.11 -16.79 -3.50
N MET A 495 -0.52 -16.68 -2.30
CA MET A 495 -0.09 -15.40 -1.74
C MET A 495 0.81 -14.61 -2.72
N ASN A 496 0.36 -13.40 -3.09
CA ASN A 496 0.98 -12.53 -4.08
C ASN A 496 1.13 -13.14 -5.49
N ASN A 497 0.32 -14.16 -5.81
CA ASN A 497 0.31 -14.84 -7.10
C ASN A 497 -1.09 -15.01 -7.66
N PRO A 498 -1.59 -13.98 -8.36
CA PRO A 498 -2.92 -14.07 -8.92
C PRO A 498 -2.95 -14.84 -10.24
N VAL A 499 -4.12 -15.40 -10.52
CA VAL A 499 -4.47 -15.92 -11.84
C VAL A 499 -5.23 -14.85 -12.60
N ARG A 500 -4.94 -14.71 -13.90
CA ARG A 500 -5.71 -13.82 -14.79
C ARG A 500 -6.50 -14.65 -15.77
N TYR A 501 -7.77 -14.32 -15.94
CA TYR A 501 -8.68 -15.01 -16.84
C TYR A 501 -9.76 -14.03 -17.33
N ARG A 502 -10.00 -13.99 -18.65
CA ARG A 502 -10.98 -13.09 -19.33
C ARG A 502 -10.95 -11.62 -18.87
N GLY A 503 -9.75 -11.04 -18.76
CA GLY A 503 -9.57 -9.64 -18.36
C GLY A 503 -9.62 -9.36 -16.85
N GLU A 504 -9.91 -10.38 -16.04
CA GLU A 504 -10.03 -10.28 -14.59
C GLU A 504 -8.85 -10.94 -13.89
N THR A 505 -8.55 -10.49 -12.67
CA THR A 505 -7.43 -10.97 -11.85
C THR A 505 -7.95 -11.50 -10.53
N PHE A 506 -7.67 -12.78 -10.24
CA PHE A 506 -8.11 -13.51 -9.06
C PHE A 506 -6.98 -13.56 -8.03
N PHE A 507 -7.19 -12.95 -6.88
CA PHE A 507 -6.25 -12.93 -5.76
C PHE A 507 -6.76 -13.79 -4.60
N GLN A 508 -5.85 -14.45 -3.90
CA GLN A 508 -6.17 -15.10 -2.63
C GLN A 508 -6.49 -14.02 -1.59
N SER A 509 -7.71 -14.02 -1.04
CA SER A 509 -8.13 -13.04 -0.03
C SER A 509 -8.19 -13.67 1.36
N ASN A 510 -8.87 -14.81 1.51
CA ASN A 510 -9.05 -15.44 2.82
C ASN A 510 -9.27 -16.97 2.72
N TYR A 511 -9.34 -17.60 3.89
CA TYR A 511 -9.50 -19.04 4.08
C TYR A 511 -10.36 -19.28 5.33
N SER A 512 -11.29 -20.23 5.24
CA SER A 512 -12.09 -20.70 6.37
C SER A 512 -12.27 -22.22 6.32
N LYS A 513 -12.63 -22.81 7.46
CA LYS A 513 -13.14 -24.19 7.54
C LYS A 513 -14.61 -24.12 7.85
N VAL A 514 -15.42 -24.84 7.08
CA VAL A 514 -16.87 -24.82 7.19
C VAL A 514 -17.37 -26.23 7.45
N GLN A 515 -18.43 -26.33 8.26
CA GLN A 515 -19.13 -27.60 8.45
C GLN A 515 -20.21 -27.72 7.37
N LEU A 516 -20.20 -28.83 6.65
CA LEU A 516 -21.19 -29.17 5.63
C LEU A 516 -22.45 -29.75 6.30
N ALA A 517 -23.56 -29.81 5.54
CA ALA A 517 -24.85 -30.33 6.02
C ALA A 517 -24.79 -31.80 6.46
N ASP A 518 -23.83 -32.57 5.96
CA ASP A 518 -23.55 -33.96 6.37
C ASP A 518 -22.71 -34.07 7.66
N GLY A 519 -22.38 -32.94 8.28
CA GLY A 519 -21.56 -32.83 9.48
C GLY A 519 -20.05 -32.88 9.24
N SER A 520 -19.60 -33.12 8.00
CA SER A 520 -18.18 -33.14 7.64
C SER A 520 -17.59 -31.72 7.60
N ILE A 521 -16.28 -31.60 7.80
CA ILE A 521 -15.58 -30.31 7.72
C ILE A 521 -14.92 -30.21 6.35
N SER A 522 -15.22 -29.14 5.61
CA SER A 522 -14.60 -28.82 4.33
C SER A 522 -13.89 -27.47 4.39
N GLU A 523 -12.95 -27.25 3.47
CA GLU A 523 -12.20 -26.01 3.37
C GLU A 523 -12.90 -25.05 2.40
N MET A 524 -12.87 -23.76 2.72
CA MET A 524 -13.46 -22.69 1.92
C MET A 524 -12.40 -21.63 1.62
N THR A 525 -12.34 -21.22 0.36
CA THR A 525 -11.52 -20.09 -0.09
C THR A 525 -12.39 -18.89 -0.37
N GLY A 526 -11.88 -17.69 -0.12
CA GLY A 526 -12.42 -16.49 -0.75
C GLY A 526 -11.35 -15.81 -1.59
N LEU A 527 -11.77 -15.51 -2.80
CA LEU A 527 -10.99 -14.91 -3.86
C LEU A 527 -11.48 -13.47 -4.07
N GLN A 528 -10.55 -12.53 -4.17
CA GLN A 528 -10.85 -11.19 -4.67
C GLN A 528 -10.69 -11.20 -6.19
N VAL A 529 -11.73 -10.76 -6.91
CA VAL A 529 -11.77 -10.71 -8.36
C VAL A 529 -11.71 -9.24 -8.77
N VAL A 530 -10.67 -8.87 -9.51
CA VAL A 530 -10.40 -7.47 -9.88
C VAL A 530 -10.38 -7.32 -11.39
N GLU A 531 -11.25 -6.45 -11.89
CA GLU A 531 -11.20 -5.97 -13.27
C GLU A 531 -10.42 -4.65 -13.31
N ASN A 532 -9.31 -4.61 -14.05
CA ASN A 532 -8.47 -3.40 -14.15
C ASN A 532 -7.91 -3.22 -15.57
N ALA A 533 -8.62 -2.47 -16.39
CA ALA A 533 -8.24 -2.21 -17.78
C ALA A 533 -6.93 -1.41 -17.92
N GLY A 534 -6.56 -0.62 -16.91
CA GLY A 534 -5.39 0.27 -16.93
C GLY A 534 -4.14 -0.27 -16.26
N TRP A 535 -4.12 -1.55 -15.84
CA TRP A 535 -3.08 -2.07 -14.92
C TRP A 535 -1.65 -1.94 -15.43
N LEU A 536 -1.43 -1.98 -16.76
CA LEU A 536 -0.10 -1.93 -17.37
C LEU A 536 0.42 -0.49 -17.56
N ILE A 537 -0.47 0.51 -17.59
CA ILE A 537 -0.12 1.92 -17.83
C ILE A 537 0.93 2.43 -16.82
N PRO A 538 0.79 2.18 -15.50
CA PRO A 538 1.80 2.62 -14.53
C PRO A 538 3.17 2.00 -14.77
N TYR A 539 3.24 0.72 -15.16
CA TYR A 539 4.51 0.06 -15.45
C TYR A 539 5.20 0.65 -16.68
N VAL A 540 4.46 0.83 -17.78
CA VAL A 540 5.00 1.44 -19.00
C VAL A 540 5.50 2.86 -18.71
N ALA A 541 4.68 3.68 -18.07
CA ALA A 541 5.05 5.04 -17.72
C ALA A 541 6.30 5.10 -16.82
N CYS A 542 6.40 4.25 -15.80
CA CYS A 542 7.60 4.17 -14.95
C CYS A 542 8.87 3.81 -15.75
N VAL A 543 8.78 2.91 -16.73
CA VAL A 543 9.91 2.56 -17.62
C VAL A 543 10.27 3.72 -18.55
N LEU A 544 9.29 4.44 -19.09
CA LEU A 544 9.54 5.66 -19.87
C LEU A 544 10.23 6.72 -19.02
N ALA A 545 9.74 6.96 -17.79
CA ALA A 545 10.34 7.88 -16.85
C ALA A 545 11.77 7.47 -16.47
N PHE A 546 12.03 6.17 -16.22
CA PHE A 546 13.35 5.64 -15.91
C PHE A 546 14.36 5.96 -17.02
N TRP A 547 14.08 5.59 -18.27
CA TRP A 547 14.98 5.87 -19.40
C TRP A 547 15.09 7.37 -19.69
N GLY A 548 14.00 8.12 -19.52
CA GLY A 548 14.01 9.58 -19.65
C GLY A 548 14.91 10.27 -18.62
N MET A 549 14.83 9.84 -17.35
CA MET A 549 15.69 10.31 -16.26
C MET A 549 17.14 9.92 -16.51
N LEU A 550 17.42 8.67 -16.88
CA LEU A 550 18.77 8.20 -17.17
C LEU A 550 19.42 9.05 -18.28
N ALA A 551 18.70 9.32 -19.37
CA ALA A 551 19.19 10.16 -20.46
C ALA A 551 19.37 11.64 -20.04
N HIS A 552 18.39 12.20 -19.33
CA HIS A 552 18.40 13.61 -18.94
C HIS A 552 19.49 13.92 -17.91
N PHE A 553 19.51 13.17 -16.81
CA PHE A 553 20.48 13.37 -15.73
C PHE A 553 21.85 12.83 -16.09
N GLY A 554 21.94 11.71 -16.83
CA GLY A 554 23.21 11.20 -17.34
C GLY A 554 23.91 12.20 -18.26
N GLY A 555 23.17 12.82 -19.19
CA GLY A 555 23.71 13.88 -20.04
C GLY A 555 24.13 15.14 -19.26
N THR A 556 23.40 15.49 -18.21
CA THR A 556 23.74 16.63 -17.33
C THR A 556 24.98 16.34 -16.50
N PHE A 557 25.11 15.12 -15.98
CA PHE A 557 26.26 14.65 -15.23
C PHE A 557 27.53 14.67 -16.07
N VAL A 558 27.48 14.19 -17.32
CA VAL A 558 28.64 14.23 -18.23
C VAL A 558 29.12 15.67 -18.44
N ARG A 559 28.21 16.63 -18.69
CA ARG A 559 28.58 18.05 -18.83
C ARG A 559 29.15 18.65 -17.56
N PHE A 560 28.61 18.26 -16.41
CA PHE A 560 29.13 18.68 -15.11
C PHE A 560 30.55 18.15 -14.88
N ALA A 561 30.78 16.86 -15.14
CA ALA A 561 32.11 16.25 -15.05
C ALA A 561 33.11 16.91 -16.01
N ASP A 562 32.68 17.21 -17.24
CA ASP A 562 33.48 17.95 -18.22
C ASP A 562 33.85 19.36 -17.74
N ARG A 563 32.89 20.09 -17.15
CA ARG A 563 33.13 21.43 -16.61
C ARG A 563 34.09 21.38 -15.42
N HIS A 564 33.86 20.46 -14.49
CA HIS A 564 34.64 20.36 -13.27
C HIS A 564 36.10 20.00 -13.55
N GLU A 565 36.35 19.04 -14.45
CA GLU A 565 37.72 18.67 -14.81
C GLU A 565 38.44 19.76 -15.61
N ARG A 566 37.73 20.59 -16.41
CA ARG A 566 38.33 21.77 -17.04
C ARG A 566 38.70 22.84 -16.02
N GLU A 567 37.86 23.08 -15.02
CA GLU A 567 38.16 24.02 -13.93
C GLU A 567 39.40 23.57 -13.13
N VAL A 568 39.56 22.26 -12.92
CA VAL A 568 40.76 21.69 -12.26
C VAL A 568 42.02 21.87 -13.12
N VAL A 569 41.96 21.54 -14.42
CA VAL A 569 43.11 21.70 -15.33
C VAL A 569 43.52 23.16 -15.49
N ASN A 570 42.57 24.07 -15.63
CA ASN A 570 42.86 25.50 -15.72
C ASN A 570 43.46 26.03 -14.40
N ALA A 571 42.95 25.58 -13.25
CA ALA A 571 43.51 25.95 -11.96
C ALA A 571 44.90 25.35 -11.69
N GLU A 572 45.26 24.23 -12.34
CA GLU A 572 46.61 23.65 -12.32
C GLU A 572 47.56 24.42 -13.26
N GLN A 573 47.12 24.78 -14.48
CA GLN A 573 47.89 25.60 -15.42
C GLN A 573 48.17 27.02 -14.92
N ASP A 574 47.21 27.65 -14.23
CA ASP A 574 47.40 28.96 -13.60
C ASP A 574 48.32 28.92 -12.36
N SER A 575 48.80 27.72 -11.97
CA SER A 575 49.68 27.52 -10.80
C SER A 575 51.08 26.99 -11.13
N GLU A 576 51.46 26.87 -12.41
CA GLU A 576 52.85 26.66 -12.80
C GLU A 576 53.59 28.01 -12.94
N PRO A 577 54.83 28.16 -12.42
CA PRO A 577 55.60 29.38 -12.61
C PRO A 577 56.12 29.46 -14.05
N ALA A 578 55.88 30.58 -14.74
CA ALA A 578 56.51 30.86 -16.02
C ALA A 578 58.04 30.89 -15.88
N GLU A 579 58.72 29.88 -16.45
CA GLU A 579 60.18 29.88 -16.56
C GLU A 579 60.66 30.92 -17.57
N LEU A 580 61.70 31.63 -17.14
CA LEU A 580 62.27 32.81 -17.76
C LEU A 580 62.94 32.52 -19.09
N THR A 581 62.65 33.32 -20.11
CA THR A 581 63.68 33.72 -21.08
C THR A 581 63.60 35.22 -21.39
N ASN A 582 64.77 35.83 -21.31
CA ASN A 582 65.21 37.11 -21.88
C ASN A 582 64.78 38.41 -21.18
N THR A 583 65.66 38.80 -20.25
CA THR A 583 66.47 40.03 -20.25
C THR A 583 65.85 41.34 -20.77
N GLU A 584 65.79 42.32 -19.86
CA GLU A 584 65.85 43.77 -20.10
C GLU A 584 64.66 44.49 -20.77
N LYS A 585 63.83 45.17 -19.95
CA LYS A 585 63.88 46.65 -19.75
C LYS A 585 62.59 47.21 -19.13
N LYS A 586 62.81 48.01 -18.08
CA LYS A 586 62.10 49.25 -17.68
C LYS A 586 60.59 49.22 -17.40
N ALA A 587 60.31 49.35 -16.10
CA ALA A 587 59.56 50.45 -15.47
C ALA A 587 58.17 50.79 -16.02
N ASN A 588 57.12 50.63 -15.19
CA ASN A 588 56.58 51.77 -14.43
C ASN A 588 55.49 51.38 -13.40
N LYS A 589 55.60 52.02 -12.24
CA LYS A 589 54.55 52.62 -11.40
C LYS A 589 53.48 51.76 -10.69
N LYS A 590 53.58 51.87 -9.35
CA LYS A 590 52.52 52.11 -8.35
C LYS A 590 51.46 51.01 -8.19
N GLN A 591 51.44 50.37 -7.02
CA GLN A 591 50.65 50.88 -5.88
C GLN A 591 51.04 50.24 -4.55
N MET A 592 50.81 51.04 -3.53
CA MET A 592 51.08 50.88 -2.10
C MET A 592 50.06 49.92 -1.47
N GLY A 593 50.53 49.00 -0.61
CA GLY A 593 49.68 48.08 0.15
C GLY A 593 50.45 47.00 0.89
N ARG A 594 51.10 47.37 2.00
CA ARG A 594 51.70 46.47 3.01
C ARG A 594 50.54 45.87 3.82
N ALA A 595 50.20 44.60 3.60
CA ALA A 595 50.64 43.40 4.33
C ALA A 595 50.06 43.29 5.76
N GLY A 596 49.23 42.27 5.97
CA GLY A 596 48.69 41.88 7.28
C GLY A 596 47.64 40.78 7.23
N ASP A 597 48.08 39.58 6.82
CA ASP A 597 47.51 38.26 7.15
C ASP A 597 46.25 37.75 6.42
N GLY A 598 46.50 37.01 5.33
CA GLY A 598 45.54 36.16 4.64
C GLY A 598 46.05 34.72 4.64
N THR A 599 45.57 33.92 5.59
CA THR A 599 45.74 32.46 5.58
C THR A 599 44.89 31.85 4.47
N SER A 600 45.50 31.64 3.31
CA SER A 600 44.94 30.85 2.21
C SER A 600 44.91 29.35 2.61
N SER A 601 43.81 28.91 3.21
CA SER A 601 43.54 27.48 3.50
C SER A 601 42.31 26.92 2.77
N SER A 602 41.91 27.47 1.62
CA SER A 602 40.64 27.10 0.95
C SER A 602 40.77 26.11 -0.24
N ARG A 603 41.94 25.52 -0.48
CA ARG A 603 42.15 24.54 -1.58
C ARG A 603 41.93 23.07 -1.16
N LYS A 604 41.92 22.76 0.15
CA LYS A 604 41.77 21.39 0.67
C LYS A 604 40.35 20.98 1.09
N ARG A 605 39.34 21.87 1.00
CA ARG A 605 38.02 21.64 1.64
C ARG A 605 36.98 20.91 0.77
N TYR A 606 37.13 20.89 -0.56
CA TYR A 606 36.10 20.31 -1.46
C TYR A 606 36.31 18.84 -1.83
N TRP A 607 37.55 18.32 -1.78
CA TRP A 607 37.80 16.87 -1.78
C TRP A 607 37.52 16.24 -0.42
N LEU A 608 37.63 17.04 0.65
CA LEU A 608 37.32 16.59 1.99
C LEU A 608 35.86 16.15 2.09
N ALA A 609 34.87 16.82 1.50
CA ALA A 609 33.46 16.43 1.69
C ALA A 609 33.09 15.05 1.09
N PRO A 610 33.37 14.71 -0.18
CA PRO A 610 33.09 13.38 -0.74
C PRO A 610 34.09 12.31 -0.29
N VAL A 611 35.37 12.65 -0.03
CA VAL A 611 36.33 11.69 0.54
C VAL A 611 36.04 11.46 2.01
N ILE A 612 35.65 12.47 2.79
CA ILE A 612 35.09 12.27 4.14
C ILE A 612 33.79 11.52 4.01
N ALA A 613 32.87 11.80 3.08
CA ALA A 613 31.63 11.03 2.98
C ALA A 613 31.89 9.55 2.63
N LEU A 614 32.78 9.25 1.67
CA LEU A 614 33.19 7.88 1.31
C LEU A 614 34.07 7.23 2.38
N SER A 615 34.91 8.00 3.07
CA SER A 615 35.75 7.54 4.17
C SER A 615 34.98 7.46 5.48
N LEU A 616 33.87 8.16 5.63
CA LEU A 616 32.89 8.07 6.72
C LEU A 616 31.98 6.89 6.44
N VAL A 617 31.50 6.71 5.21
CA VAL A 617 30.82 5.48 4.78
C VAL A 617 31.78 4.30 4.90
N GLY A 618 33.05 4.44 4.55
CA GLY A 618 34.09 3.43 4.77
C GLY A 618 34.41 3.23 6.25
N MET A 619 34.51 4.28 7.06
CA MET A 619 34.72 4.21 8.52
C MET A 619 33.47 3.77 9.28
N ILE A 620 32.29 3.79 8.68
CA ILE A 620 31.06 3.25 9.26
C ILE A 620 30.88 1.80 8.79
N ALA A 621 30.99 1.55 7.48
CA ALA A 621 30.76 0.25 6.87
C ALA A 621 31.89 -0.75 7.09
N VAL A 622 33.17 -0.33 7.08
CA VAL A 622 34.31 -1.24 7.30
C VAL A 622 34.40 -1.69 8.75
N PRO A 623 34.19 -0.86 9.78
CA PRO A 623 34.06 -1.33 11.16
C PRO A 623 32.76 -2.09 11.42
N ALA A 624 31.67 -1.78 10.72
CA ALA A 624 30.45 -2.58 10.78
C ALA A 624 30.59 -3.96 10.10
N ALA A 625 31.47 -4.09 9.09
CA ALA A 625 31.78 -5.35 8.39
C ALA A 625 32.98 -6.11 8.99
N ARG A 626 33.86 -5.43 9.73
CA ARG A 626 34.92 -6.08 10.53
C ARG A 626 34.29 -6.63 11.79
N VAL A 627 34.11 -7.95 11.84
CA VAL A 627 33.82 -8.67 13.09
C VAL A 627 34.89 -8.26 14.10
N LYS A 628 34.49 -7.56 15.17
CA LYS A 628 35.40 -7.18 16.27
C LYS A 628 36.06 -8.48 16.74
N LYS A 629 37.39 -8.58 16.64
CA LYS A 629 38.13 -9.71 17.23
C LYS A 629 37.84 -9.69 18.72
N LEU A 630 37.10 -10.68 19.20
CA LEU A 630 36.84 -10.85 20.63
C LEU A 630 38.18 -11.03 21.35
N SER A 631 38.41 -10.27 22.41
CA SER A 631 39.51 -10.53 23.31
C SER A 631 39.28 -11.86 24.04
N SER A 632 40.36 -12.55 24.37
CA SER A 632 40.31 -13.74 25.24
C SER A 632 39.59 -13.37 26.55
N GLY A 633 38.40 -13.97 26.75
CA GLY A 633 37.53 -13.74 27.93
C GLY A 633 36.24 -12.94 27.68
N GLU A 634 36.04 -12.27 26.54
CA GLU A 634 34.77 -11.61 26.22
C GLU A 634 33.73 -12.61 25.66
N SER A 635 32.48 -12.55 26.13
CA SER A 635 31.38 -13.35 25.59
C SER A 635 31.01 -12.91 24.17
N ASN A 636 30.91 -13.87 23.24
CA ASN A 636 30.52 -13.61 21.86
C ASN A 636 29.00 -13.48 21.71
N TRP A 637 28.44 -12.32 22.08
CA TRP A 637 27.01 -12.05 21.94
C TRP A 637 26.51 -12.00 20.50
N ILE A 638 27.40 -11.73 19.53
CA ILE A 638 27.07 -11.76 18.10
C ILE A 638 26.84 -13.21 17.67
N GLY A 639 27.78 -14.10 17.98
CA GLY A 639 27.64 -15.54 17.71
C GLY A 639 26.47 -16.18 18.47
N ALA A 640 26.25 -15.80 19.74
CA ALA A 640 25.06 -16.23 20.48
C ALA A 640 23.75 -15.76 19.83
N GLY A 641 23.78 -14.59 19.16
CA GLY A 641 22.64 -14.06 18.43
C GLY A 641 22.24 -14.86 17.18
N GLU A 642 23.17 -15.66 16.64
CA GLU A 642 22.94 -16.52 15.47
C GLU A 642 22.26 -17.85 15.83
N ILE A 643 22.11 -18.18 17.12
CA ILE A 643 21.43 -19.38 17.57
C ILE A 643 20.02 -19.42 16.96
N PRO A 644 19.68 -20.48 16.17
CA PRO A 644 18.38 -20.58 15.56
C PRO A 644 17.33 -20.91 16.64
N VAL A 645 16.31 -20.07 16.74
CA VAL A 645 15.19 -20.27 17.67
C VAL A 645 13.87 -20.22 16.91
N MET A 646 12.90 -21.02 17.37
CA MET A 646 11.53 -20.98 16.85
C MET A 646 10.72 -19.95 17.65
N HIS A 647 10.23 -18.92 16.98
CA HIS A 647 9.35 -17.92 17.60
C HIS A 647 8.20 -17.58 16.66
N GLU A 648 6.96 -17.76 17.14
CA GLU A 648 5.73 -17.69 16.33
C GLU A 648 5.81 -18.64 15.11
N GLY A 649 6.38 -19.82 15.33
CA GLY A 649 6.58 -20.88 14.34
C GLY A 649 7.63 -20.63 13.26
N ARG A 650 8.26 -19.46 13.22
CA ARG A 650 9.37 -19.18 12.31
C ARG A 650 10.71 -19.39 13.01
N VAL A 651 11.58 -20.21 12.40
CA VAL A 651 13.00 -20.28 12.78
C VAL A 651 13.66 -18.96 12.38
N LYS A 652 14.20 -18.24 13.36
CA LYS A 652 14.90 -16.97 13.16
C LYS A 652 16.10 -16.91 14.13
N PRO A 653 17.12 -16.08 13.84
CA PRO A 653 18.21 -15.87 14.79
C PRO A 653 17.69 -15.33 16.13
N LEU A 654 18.26 -15.78 17.25
CA LEU A 654 17.94 -15.31 18.59
C LEU A 654 17.99 -13.78 18.71
N ASP A 655 18.95 -13.13 18.05
CA ASP A 655 19.08 -11.66 18.02
C ASP A 655 17.84 -10.99 17.41
N THR A 656 17.21 -11.61 16.41
CA THR A 656 15.97 -11.08 15.80
C THR A 656 14.83 -11.11 16.80
N VAL A 657 14.66 -12.22 17.54
CA VAL A 657 13.67 -12.31 18.61
C VAL A 657 13.94 -11.25 19.67
N ALA A 658 15.19 -11.18 20.15
CA ALA A 658 15.59 -10.27 21.22
C ALA A 658 15.35 -8.80 20.85
N ARG A 659 15.72 -8.37 19.63
CA ARG A 659 15.50 -7.01 19.16
C ARG A 659 14.03 -6.68 19.03
N ASN A 660 13.21 -7.61 18.52
CA ASN A 660 11.77 -7.41 18.39
C ASN A 660 11.10 -7.29 19.77
N THR A 661 11.50 -8.12 20.73
CA THR A 661 11.02 -8.04 22.11
C THR A 661 11.39 -6.70 22.74
N LEU A 662 12.65 -6.27 22.66
CA LEU A 662 13.05 -4.96 23.17
C LEU A 662 12.36 -3.80 22.43
N GLN A 663 12.09 -3.94 21.13
CA GLN A 663 11.37 -2.94 20.36
C GLN A 663 9.92 -2.80 20.87
N LEU A 664 9.27 -3.92 21.19
CA LEU A 664 7.94 -3.94 21.80
C LEU A 664 7.91 -3.29 23.19
N LEU A 665 8.91 -3.60 24.03
CA LEU A 665 8.97 -3.07 25.41
C LEU A 665 9.40 -1.59 25.45
N SER A 666 10.43 -1.23 24.67
CA SER A 666 11.24 -0.02 24.87
C SER A 666 11.32 0.92 23.66
N ASN A 667 10.79 0.50 22.51
CA ASN A 667 11.00 1.10 21.18
C ASN A 667 12.50 1.24 20.82
N ARG A 668 13.35 0.34 21.31
CA ARG A 668 14.78 0.24 20.96
C ARG A 668 15.18 -1.21 20.74
N THR A 669 16.28 -1.40 20.02
CA THR A 669 16.90 -2.71 19.76
C THR A 669 18.12 -3.00 20.65
N SER A 670 18.30 -2.22 21.73
CA SER A 670 19.35 -2.37 22.74
C SER A 670 18.93 -1.67 24.03
N VAL A 671 19.53 -2.08 25.15
CA VAL A 671 19.28 -1.48 26.47
C VAL A 671 20.41 -0.52 26.80
N LYS A 672 20.08 0.70 27.23
CA LYS A 672 21.07 1.63 27.80
C LYS A 672 20.99 1.54 29.32
N MET A 673 22.00 0.94 29.93
CA MET A 673 22.10 0.85 31.38
C MET A 673 22.53 2.19 31.98
N PRO A 674 22.01 2.55 33.17
CA PRO A 674 22.52 3.70 33.91
C PRO A 674 24.01 3.53 34.24
N ALA A 675 24.69 4.65 34.52
CA ALA A 675 26.06 4.59 35.02
C ALA A 675 26.05 3.98 36.44
N ALA A 676 26.85 2.93 36.66
CA ALA A 676 26.97 2.26 37.94
C ALA A 676 28.46 2.09 38.28
N GLU A 677 28.82 2.30 39.55
CA GLU A 677 30.20 2.11 40.06
C GLU A 677 30.59 0.61 40.13
N LYS A 678 29.60 -0.28 40.28
CA LYS A 678 29.72 -1.74 40.19
C LYS A 678 28.53 -2.30 39.42
N GLY A 679 28.77 -3.19 38.45
CA GLY A 679 27.73 -3.82 37.60
C GLY A 679 27.85 -3.49 36.11
N LEU A 680 26.90 -3.97 35.31
CA LEU A 680 26.85 -3.66 33.87
C LEU A 680 26.51 -2.18 33.65
N SER A 681 27.37 -1.46 32.94
CA SER A 681 27.13 -0.08 32.50
C SER A 681 27.27 0.03 30.97
N GLY A 682 26.66 1.07 30.39
CA GLY A 682 26.73 1.31 28.94
C GLY A 682 25.60 0.64 28.14
N THR A 683 25.87 0.32 26.88
CA THR A 683 24.85 -0.25 25.98
C THR A 683 24.95 -1.77 25.95
N VAL A 684 23.88 -2.44 26.37
CA VAL A 684 23.73 -3.89 26.36
C VAL A 684 23.00 -4.32 25.08
N SER A 685 23.54 -5.34 24.42
CA SER A 685 22.94 -5.89 23.20
C SER A 685 21.59 -6.57 23.49
N ALA A 686 20.73 -6.68 22.48
CA ALA A 686 19.45 -7.35 22.64
C ALA A 686 19.62 -8.82 23.06
N THR A 687 20.50 -9.56 22.38
CA THR A 687 20.81 -10.96 22.71
C THR A 687 21.28 -11.12 24.14
N GLN A 688 22.21 -10.28 24.59
CA GLN A 688 22.72 -10.33 25.96
C GLN A 688 21.61 -10.08 26.98
N TRP A 689 20.75 -9.09 26.72
CA TRP A 689 19.61 -8.82 27.59
C TRP A 689 18.63 -10.01 27.63
N LEU A 690 18.23 -10.54 26.47
CA LEU A 690 17.26 -11.64 26.43
C LEU A 690 17.79 -12.89 27.15
N LEU A 691 19.05 -13.27 26.89
CA LEU A 691 19.69 -14.40 27.58
C LEU A 691 19.82 -14.14 29.08
N ALA A 692 20.08 -12.91 29.50
CA ALA A 692 20.12 -12.58 30.92
C ALA A 692 18.73 -12.64 31.58
N VAL A 693 17.66 -12.25 30.87
CA VAL A 693 16.27 -12.45 31.35
C VAL A 693 15.98 -13.94 31.52
N MET A 694 16.37 -14.76 30.54
CA MET A 694 16.20 -16.22 30.60
C MET A 694 17.01 -16.86 31.73
N ALA A 695 18.17 -16.31 32.04
CA ALA A 695 19.04 -16.78 33.12
C ALA A 695 18.72 -16.15 34.50
N ASP A 696 17.66 -15.34 34.58
CA ASP A 696 17.26 -14.55 35.75
C ASP A 696 18.42 -13.79 36.43
N ALA A 697 19.27 -13.13 35.64
CA ALA A 697 20.41 -12.42 36.18
C ALA A 697 20.00 -11.17 37.00
N ASP A 698 20.69 -10.93 38.12
CA ASP A 698 20.34 -9.89 39.12
C ASP A 698 20.09 -8.49 38.52
N TRP A 699 20.89 -8.10 37.52
CA TRP A 699 20.85 -6.76 36.94
C TRP A 699 19.65 -6.51 36.00
N VAL A 700 18.97 -7.56 35.56
CA VAL A 700 17.92 -7.45 34.53
C VAL A 700 16.68 -6.76 35.07
N GLY A 701 16.38 -6.92 36.37
CA GLY A 701 15.30 -6.21 37.05
C GLY A 701 15.49 -4.68 37.03
N ASP A 702 16.74 -4.22 36.97
CA ASP A 702 17.15 -2.81 36.93
C ASP A 702 17.40 -2.30 35.48
N ALA A 703 17.16 -3.14 34.47
CA ALA A 703 17.29 -2.74 33.08
C ALA A 703 16.10 -1.85 32.66
N PRO A 704 16.31 -0.60 32.18
CA PRO A 704 15.22 0.30 31.83
C PRO A 704 14.64 -0.05 30.44
N VAL A 705 13.77 -1.06 30.41
CA VAL A 705 13.18 -1.61 29.18
C VAL A 705 11.71 -1.25 28.96
N PHE A 706 10.98 -0.81 29.98
CA PHE A 706 9.56 -0.50 29.83
C PHE A 706 9.34 0.96 29.46
N ARG A 707 8.91 1.22 28.22
CA ARG A 707 8.56 2.59 27.81
C ARG A 707 7.14 2.96 28.26
N ILE A 708 7.03 4.04 29.04
CA ILE A 708 5.77 4.62 29.51
C ILE A 708 5.76 6.12 29.23
N ASP A 709 4.95 6.54 28.25
CA ASP A 709 4.85 7.95 27.84
C ASP A 709 3.70 8.71 28.55
N ALA A 710 2.65 8.00 28.99
CA ALA A 710 1.45 8.59 29.58
C ALA A 710 1.64 8.92 31.06
N ARG A 711 1.31 10.15 31.46
CA ARG A 711 1.52 10.63 32.83
C ARG A 711 0.62 9.90 33.83
N GLU A 712 -0.64 9.69 33.48
CA GLU A 712 -1.60 9.05 34.38
C GLU A 712 -1.19 7.59 34.68
N VAL A 713 -0.51 6.93 33.75
CA VAL A 713 0.05 5.58 33.98
C VAL A 713 1.26 5.63 34.89
N LEU A 714 2.11 6.66 34.80
CA LEU A 714 3.23 6.82 35.73
C LEU A 714 2.76 7.05 37.15
N ASP A 715 1.68 7.80 37.33
CA ASP A 715 1.06 8.06 38.64
C ASP A 715 0.59 6.76 39.32
N LEU A 716 0.20 5.72 38.55
CA LEU A 716 -0.13 4.40 39.11
C LEU A 716 1.05 3.68 39.77
N PHE A 717 2.27 3.99 39.34
CA PHE A 717 3.50 3.37 39.82
C PHE A 717 4.31 4.31 40.72
N ASP A 718 3.79 5.51 41.04
CA ASP A 718 4.51 6.57 41.75
C ASP A 718 5.85 6.95 41.07
N LEU A 719 5.84 7.02 39.73
CA LEU A 719 7.03 7.29 38.92
C LEU A 719 7.04 8.72 38.38
N THR A 720 8.23 9.33 38.38
CA THR A 720 8.42 10.65 37.76
C THR A 720 8.87 10.52 36.31
N ARG A 721 8.39 11.44 35.47
CA ARG A 721 8.73 11.45 34.05
C ARG A 721 10.20 11.82 33.86
N ARG A 722 10.97 10.91 33.26
CA ARG A 722 12.39 11.13 32.93
C ARG A 722 12.70 11.10 31.43
N SER A 723 13.89 11.62 31.08
CA SER A 723 14.40 11.61 29.70
C SER A 723 14.44 10.20 29.13
N GLY A 724 13.84 10.02 27.95
CA GLY A 724 13.75 8.72 27.28
C GLY A 724 12.60 7.82 27.73
N HIS A 725 11.83 8.18 28.77
CA HIS A 725 10.56 7.55 29.17
C HIS A 725 10.62 6.03 29.40
N ARG A 726 11.76 5.51 29.87
CA ARG A 726 11.96 4.07 30.14
C ARG A 726 12.12 3.80 31.62
N TYR A 727 11.50 2.72 32.09
CA TYR A 727 11.42 2.29 33.48
C TYR A 727 11.85 0.83 33.62
N THR A 728 12.33 0.48 34.81
CA THR A 728 12.83 -0.85 35.14
C THR A 728 11.69 -1.74 35.59
N LEU A 729 11.90 -3.06 35.65
CA LEU A 729 10.89 -3.96 36.20
C LEU A 729 10.64 -3.67 37.67
N ASN A 730 11.73 -3.47 38.44
CA ASN A 730 11.70 -3.23 39.88
C ASN A 730 10.90 -1.97 40.23
N GLU A 731 11.01 -0.91 39.42
CA GLU A 731 10.20 0.31 39.54
C GLU A 731 8.70 0.05 39.33
N LEU A 732 8.33 -0.94 38.52
CA LEU A 732 6.92 -1.24 38.19
C LEU A 732 6.26 -2.25 39.13
N LEU A 733 7.02 -2.95 39.97
CA LEU A 733 6.47 -4.00 40.85
C LEU A 733 5.42 -3.43 41.83
N GLY A 734 5.70 -2.26 42.43
CA GLY A 734 4.83 -1.63 43.43
C GLY A 734 3.44 -1.24 42.91
N GLY A 735 3.31 -0.91 41.62
CA GLY A 735 2.04 -0.50 41.01
C GLY A 735 1.27 -1.61 40.29
N ARG A 736 1.76 -2.87 40.29
CA ARG A 736 1.14 -3.99 39.57
C ARG A 736 -0.31 -4.25 39.97
N GLU A 737 -0.62 -4.23 41.27
CA GLU A 737 -1.98 -4.48 41.75
C GLU A 737 -2.95 -3.39 41.28
N SER A 738 -2.51 -2.13 41.36
CA SER A 738 -3.29 -0.98 40.88
C SER A 738 -3.56 -1.08 39.38
N LEU A 739 -2.54 -1.45 38.59
CA LEU A 739 -2.69 -1.72 37.16
C LEU A 739 -3.74 -2.81 36.89
N GLN A 740 -3.68 -3.95 37.60
CA GLN A 740 -4.64 -5.04 37.40
C GLN A 740 -6.09 -4.61 37.70
N LYS A 741 -6.31 -3.79 38.73
CA LYS A 741 -7.63 -3.20 39.01
C LYS A 741 -8.14 -2.34 37.85
N GLN A 742 -7.28 -1.56 37.20
CA GLN A 742 -7.65 -0.78 36.01
C GLN A 742 -7.91 -1.66 34.78
N ILE A 743 -7.16 -2.76 34.61
CA ILE A 743 -7.40 -3.73 33.53
C ILE A 743 -8.75 -4.44 33.71
N ALA A 744 -9.10 -4.83 34.93
CA ALA A 744 -10.39 -5.45 35.21
C ALA A 744 -11.55 -4.52 34.80
N LYS A 745 -11.49 -3.24 35.21
CA LYS A 745 -12.45 -2.22 34.77
C LYS A 745 -12.48 -2.03 33.25
N ALA A 746 -11.31 -2.05 32.60
CA ALA A 746 -11.23 -1.90 31.15
C ALA A 746 -11.81 -3.11 30.38
N ARG A 747 -11.89 -4.31 30.98
CA ARG A 747 -12.50 -5.49 30.35
C ARG A 747 -14.02 -5.36 30.21
N GLU A 748 -14.67 -4.63 31.10
CA GLU A 748 -16.12 -4.35 31.07
C GLU A 748 -16.49 -3.33 29.98
N VAL A 749 -15.50 -2.61 29.44
CA VAL A 749 -15.70 -1.60 28.38
C VAL A 749 -15.25 -2.16 27.03
N MET A 750 -16.11 -2.00 26.02
CA MET A 750 -15.77 -2.33 24.63
C MET A 750 -14.46 -1.64 24.20
N PRO A 751 -13.53 -2.33 23.52
CA PRO A 751 -12.20 -1.80 23.18
C PRO A 751 -12.19 -0.40 22.55
N GLU A 752 -13.18 -0.11 21.71
CA GLU A 752 -13.33 1.16 20.99
C GLU A 752 -13.67 2.31 21.94
N LYS A 753 -14.55 2.05 22.91
CA LYS A 753 -15.02 3.01 23.92
C LYS A 753 -14.04 3.20 25.09
N ARG A 754 -12.94 2.44 25.12
CA ARG A 754 -11.92 2.59 26.17
C ARG A 754 -11.27 3.96 26.11
N THR A 755 -11.14 4.60 27.27
CA THR A 755 -10.45 5.88 27.40
C THR A 755 -8.98 5.74 27.05
N PHE A 756 -8.31 6.86 26.73
CA PHE A 756 -6.86 6.88 26.47
C PHE A 756 -6.07 6.21 27.59
N PHE A 757 -6.42 6.50 28.85
CA PHE A 757 -5.81 5.91 30.03
C PHE A 757 -5.98 4.39 30.10
N GLN A 758 -7.19 3.86 29.86
CA GLN A 758 -7.45 2.43 29.85
C GLN A 758 -6.66 1.71 28.74
N LYS A 759 -6.58 2.30 27.54
CA LYS A 759 -5.76 1.80 26.44
C LYS A 759 -4.28 1.73 26.83
N LYS A 760 -3.77 2.76 27.51
CA LYS A 760 -2.37 2.80 27.98
C LYS A 760 -2.08 1.83 29.12
N CYS A 761 -3.03 1.60 30.03
CA CYS A 761 -2.95 0.53 31.03
C CYS A 761 -2.84 -0.85 30.36
N ALA A 762 -3.69 -1.13 29.36
CA ALA A 762 -3.64 -2.39 28.61
C ALA A 762 -2.31 -2.58 27.86
N GLU A 763 -1.76 -1.50 27.31
CA GLU A 763 -0.45 -1.50 26.65
C GLU A 763 0.68 -1.88 27.61
N ILE A 764 0.77 -1.24 28.78
CA ILE A 764 1.83 -1.55 29.76
C ILE A 764 1.66 -2.96 30.35
N ASN A 765 0.42 -3.39 30.61
CA ASN A 765 0.14 -4.76 31.06
C ASN A 765 0.63 -5.78 30.03
N ARG A 766 0.37 -5.55 28.73
CA ARG A 766 0.88 -6.43 27.65
C ARG A 766 2.41 -6.50 27.65
N LYS A 767 3.10 -5.37 27.81
CA LYS A 767 4.57 -5.34 27.88
C LYS A 767 5.08 -6.16 29.07
N MET A 768 4.48 -5.99 30.25
CA MET A 768 4.86 -6.73 31.45
C MET A 768 4.59 -8.23 31.30
N MET A 769 3.45 -8.63 30.73
CA MET A 769 3.15 -10.03 30.43
C MET A 769 4.19 -10.67 29.49
N VAL A 770 4.63 -9.97 28.43
CA VAL A 770 5.67 -10.49 27.53
C VAL A 770 6.98 -10.73 28.27
N TYR A 771 7.38 -9.79 29.12
CA TYR A 771 8.57 -9.93 29.95
C TYR A 771 8.43 -11.12 30.93
N ASP A 772 7.30 -11.19 31.65
CA ASP A 772 7.02 -12.22 32.64
C ASP A 772 6.97 -13.61 32.00
N VAL A 773 6.36 -13.77 30.82
CA VAL A 773 6.36 -15.05 30.08
C VAL A 773 7.76 -15.51 29.76
N ILE A 774 8.65 -14.62 29.32
CA ILE A 774 10.05 -14.99 29.03
C ILE A 774 10.75 -15.40 30.32
N ARG A 775 10.62 -14.63 31.41
CA ARG A 775 11.25 -14.95 32.69
C ARG A 775 10.74 -16.29 33.23
N PHE A 776 9.42 -16.48 33.32
CA PHE A 776 8.81 -17.67 33.89
C PHE A 776 9.00 -18.94 33.04
N ALA A 777 9.17 -18.82 31.72
CA ALA A 777 9.45 -19.98 30.86
C ALA A 777 10.79 -20.65 31.18
N TYR A 778 11.72 -19.94 31.82
CA TYR A 778 13.04 -20.43 32.20
C TYR A 778 13.30 -20.38 33.70
N ASP A 779 12.32 -19.91 34.48
CA ASP A 779 12.39 -19.92 35.93
C ASP A 779 12.33 -21.37 36.43
N THR A 780 13.31 -21.73 37.25
CA THR A 780 13.31 -23.04 37.92
C THR A 780 12.74 -22.80 39.30
N PRO A 781 11.55 -23.33 39.63
CA PRO A 781 10.96 -23.11 40.94
C PRO A 781 11.96 -23.48 42.03
N ALA A 782 12.27 -22.54 42.92
CA ALA A 782 13.15 -22.83 44.05
C ALA A 782 12.51 -24.00 44.84
N PRO A 783 13.27 -25.08 45.14
CA PRO A 783 12.74 -26.11 46.02
C PRO A 783 12.37 -25.45 47.37
N PRO A 784 11.24 -25.84 47.98
CA PRO A 784 10.85 -25.27 49.27
C PRO A 784 11.99 -25.50 50.27
N ARG A 785 12.30 -24.43 51.00
CA ARG A 785 13.31 -24.47 52.07
C ARG A 785 12.83 -25.36 53.19
N ILE A 786 13.54 -26.47 53.42
CA ILE A 786 13.26 -27.41 54.51
C ILE A 786 14.05 -26.92 55.74
N ASP A 787 13.66 -25.76 56.27
CA ASP A 787 14.33 -25.15 57.42
C ASP A 787 13.65 -25.55 58.75
N ALA A 788 12.62 -26.41 58.68
CA ALA A 788 11.75 -26.73 59.80
C ALA A 788 12.35 -27.84 60.68
N THR A 789 12.36 -27.63 61.99
CA THR A 789 12.86 -28.60 62.97
C THR A 789 11.84 -29.67 63.35
N ASP A 790 10.56 -29.47 63.03
CA ASP A 790 9.46 -30.40 63.30
C ASP A 790 9.02 -31.18 62.04
N GLU A 791 8.53 -32.41 62.28
CA GLU A 791 8.19 -33.37 61.25
C GLU A 791 7.01 -32.94 60.37
N GLU A 792 6.07 -32.19 60.93
CA GLU A 792 4.84 -31.76 60.24
C GLU A 792 5.15 -30.71 59.17
N SER A 793 5.95 -29.71 59.53
CA SER A 793 6.46 -28.70 58.59
C SER A 793 7.37 -29.31 57.51
N ARG A 794 8.13 -30.37 57.83
CA ARG A 794 8.92 -31.13 56.86
C ARG A 794 8.05 -31.88 55.85
N GLN A 795 7.00 -32.56 56.31
CA GLN A 795 6.03 -33.24 55.44
C GLN A 795 5.29 -32.25 54.53
N ALA A 796 4.89 -31.10 55.06
CA ALA A 796 4.25 -30.04 54.27
C ALA A 796 5.18 -29.49 53.17
N ALA A 797 6.46 -29.28 53.48
CA ALA A 797 7.46 -28.84 52.50
C ALA A 797 7.70 -29.90 51.40
N ILE A 798 7.76 -31.19 51.78
CA ILE A 798 7.90 -32.30 50.82
C ILE A 798 6.69 -32.40 49.89
N GLU A 799 5.46 -32.24 50.42
CA GLU A 799 4.25 -32.29 49.61
C GLU A 799 4.15 -31.07 48.68
N GLN A 800 4.54 -29.88 49.14
CA GLN A 800 4.66 -28.72 48.26
C GLN A 800 5.69 -28.92 47.15
N LEU A 801 6.85 -29.52 47.44
CA LEU A 801 7.85 -29.87 46.42
C LEU A 801 7.27 -30.87 45.42
N ARG A 802 6.56 -31.90 45.89
CA ARG A 802 5.90 -32.91 45.05
C ARG A 802 4.87 -32.29 44.11
N LEU A 803 4.00 -31.41 44.62
CA LEU A 803 3.00 -30.69 43.83
C LEU A 803 3.65 -29.74 42.81
N THR A 804 4.76 -29.10 43.17
CA THR A 804 5.54 -28.24 42.27
C THR A 804 6.12 -29.06 41.12
N ILE A 805 6.72 -30.22 41.40
CA ILE A 805 7.25 -31.16 40.40
C ILE A 805 6.14 -31.72 39.50
N GLN A 806 4.95 -32.00 40.05
CA GLN A 806 3.80 -32.47 39.25
C GLN A 806 3.26 -31.38 38.32
N ARG A 807 3.15 -30.13 38.80
CA ARG A 807 2.70 -29.00 37.98
C ARG A 807 3.70 -28.67 36.86
N SER A 808 5.01 -28.77 37.13
CA SER A 808 6.05 -28.55 36.11
C SER A 808 6.14 -29.66 35.06
N ARG A 809 5.51 -30.82 35.28
CA ARG A 809 5.42 -31.91 34.28
C ARG A 809 4.16 -31.84 33.40
N LEU A 810 3.19 -31.00 33.77
CA LEU A 810 1.91 -30.82 33.06
C LEU A 810 1.89 -29.54 32.20
N LEU A 811 2.87 -28.67 32.38
CA LEU A 811 3.25 -27.58 31.46
C LEU A 811 4.26 -28.13 30.44
#